data_AF-A0A959A6B4-F1
#
_entry.id   AF-A0A959A6B4-F1
#
_cell.length_a   1.000
_cell.length_b   1.000
_cell.length_c   1.000
_cell.angle_alpha   90.00
_cell.angle_beta   90.00
_cell.angle_gamma   90.00
#
_symmetry.space_group_name_H-M   'P 1'
#
loop_
_entity.id
_entity.type
_entity.pdbx_description
1 polymer ?
#
loop_
_entity_poly.entity_id
_entity_poly.type
_entity_poly.pdbx_seq_one_letter_code
_entity_poly.pdbx_strand_id
1 'polypeptide(L)'
;MKNNQQDNLLLDLFTEEAAEQMGIRKGGGLTAERPAELTFAKPSDLPVRPSAELATDEEQRAYWRTLRAFFRSGKGGELPAHCYPALLAPYRNRPHMERNFPLWMEEEAGGQVMSLHELLMERIARSAPTEGEAKILKDNLLRLEVIVREKMQFADDAYQGFAVIDDALDTLIARLNIGGAEGETFANDVNNLRKHIPRQGLLVPFSPNAPFYLLGALVREHLTCKRKDLQAKTRRLTAHLKDILAVEEDKKPESHSPEKLHGALDFAESFFNFEELSSVIPTGGAAIMPEERQHRIEKIVALLEDTEADFFQKNACLILGEELAANAKVDWENTFEKCAVLVAPPGQDSRLAMDVFDKKMAEYAELFAAIRTAELEVDNKYVQEIHGDFFAHFDWRSFTAEEMAVCPPVLLFAKDNCLMESELNDFSQLLSSNRPVKMLVLKQGVRSSSGGFAYRQELGAMAVAHRNAYVLQSASVAPGKLVEGYREGLASNAPALFHIFSPTGSEQTLSGPNLWTSAAVEGREFPGFVYNHELGAWGSRFNILHNPQPEDDWPQHRLTFQNENGDEISLDLPFTFADFAVQDGHFAGQFHLVPPPFWTDDLVPLGDYLKLPQEELYAKVPYIWVVDAKSSLQKAAVAWPLVLTCQERLDFWHFLQENAGIKSYHVEQATERLRLEMEAATAQKTAQLEAAHAAALEKAKEEEGRAAMERLAAFFLDLDTSELVASSLSAPAKPSKTVAPKPAPSESAAEAEAPKAAQPKQETDEILMSSEPWIDTPLCTSCNDCINLNKRMFGYNENKQAFIADPKAGTFRELVLAAEKCPVSIIHPGAPLNPNEPGIEELVKRAEKFN
;
A
#
# COMPACT_ATOMS: atom_id res chain seq x y z
N MET A 1 -5.46 -34.62 16.12
CA MET A 1 -4.38 -34.22 17.05
C MET A 1 -3.34 -33.46 16.24
N LYS A 2 -2.96 -32.27 16.72
CA LYS A 2 -2.09 -31.24 16.10
C LYS A 2 -2.74 -30.35 15.04
N ASN A 3 -3.44 -29.33 15.53
CA ASN A 3 -3.63 -28.02 14.92
C ASN A 3 -3.68 -27.04 16.09
N ASN A 4 -2.73 -26.09 16.16
CA ASN A 4 -2.87 -24.81 16.88
C ASN A 4 -1.54 -24.06 16.82
N GLN A 5 -1.39 -23.19 15.83
CA GLN A 5 -0.58 -21.98 15.88
C GLN A 5 -1.13 -21.08 14.77
N GLN A 6 -2.06 -20.20 15.15
CA GLN A 6 -2.48 -19.06 14.36
C GLN A 6 -2.43 -17.85 15.28
N ASP A 7 -1.64 -16.88 14.83
CA ASP A 7 -1.08 -15.73 15.52
C ASP A 7 -2.09 -14.64 15.92
N ASN A 8 -1.66 -13.77 16.83
CA ASN A 8 -2.37 -12.57 17.26
C ASN A 8 -2.33 -11.48 16.15
N LEU A 9 -3.45 -11.36 15.43
CA LEU A 9 -3.69 -10.48 14.27
C LEU A 9 -3.89 -8.97 14.60
N LEU A 10 -3.09 -8.38 15.48
CA LEU A 10 -3.11 -6.91 15.73
C LEU A 10 -2.00 -6.16 14.98
N LEU A 11 -1.16 -6.86 14.18
CA LEU A 11 0.09 -6.30 13.63
C LEU A 11 0.30 -6.54 12.13
N ASP A 12 -0.63 -7.16 11.41
CA ASP A 12 -0.46 -7.47 9.98
C ASP A 12 -0.91 -6.28 9.11
N LEU A 13 -0.02 -5.32 8.93
CA LEU A 13 -0.20 -4.19 8.00
C LEU A 13 0.53 -4.35 6.66
N PHE A 14 1.11 -5.52 6.35
CA PHE A 14 1.78 -5.76 5.06
C PHE A 14 1.72 -7.24 4.69
N THR A 15 1.04 -7.60 3.60
CA THR A 15 1.25 -8.89 2.94
C THR A 15 2.26 -8.70 1.81
N GLU A 16 3.30 -9.54 1.78
CA GLU A 16 4.34 -9.54 0.74
C GLU A 16 3.79 -9.94 -0.64
N GLU A 17 2.72 -10.74 -0.67
CA GLU A 17 2.14 -11.32 -1.89
C GLU A 17 1.57 -10.28 -2.88
N ALA A 18 1.11 -9.13 -2.40
CA ALA A 18 0.59 -8.06 -3.26
C ALA A 18 1.70 -7.27 -3.98
N ALA A 19 2.93 -7.27 -3.44
CA ALA A 19 4.05 -6.52 -4.00
C ALA A 19 4.80 -7.30 -5.10
N GLU A 20 4.81 -8.64 -5.03
CA GLU A 20 5.46 -9.48 -6.06
C GLU A 20 4.65 -9.56 -7.35
N GLN A 21 3.32 -9.53 -7.28
CA GLN A 21 2.44 -9.59 -8.45
C GLN A 21 2.50 -8.32 -9.33
N MET A 22 3.07 -7.22 -8.84
CA MET A 22 3.12 -5.93 -9.58
C MET A 22 4.45 -5.64 -10.30
N GLY A 23 5.46 -6.53 -10.25
CA GLY A 23 6.68 -6.36 -11.06
C GLY A 23 7.51 -5.10 -10.77
N ILE A 24 7.31 -4.46 -9.62
CA ILE A 24 8.05 -3.28 -9.19
C ILE A 24 9.36 -3.73 -8.54
N ARG A 25 10.50 -3.44 -9.18
CA ARG A 25 11.81 -3.58 -8.54
C ARG A 25 11.91 -2.57 -7.38
N LYS A 26 11.74 -3.07 -6.15
CA LYS A 26 11.84 -2.31 -4.89
C LYS A 26 13.24 -1.72 -4.70
N GLY A 27 13.33 -0.38 -4.67
CA GLY A 27 14.32 0.31 -3.86
C GLY A 27 13.82 0.35 -2.41
N GLY A 28 14.59 -0.24 -1.48
CA GLY A 28 14.42 -0.09 -0.02
C GLY A 28 13.02 -0.39 0.52
N GLY A 29 12.65 -1.67 0.63
CA GLY A 29 11.40 -2.08 1.27
C GLY A 29 11.48 -2.01 2.79
N LEU A 30 10.63 -1.19 3.40
CA LEU A 30 10.34 -1.13 4.83
C LEU A 30 9.46 -2.31 5.25
N THR A 31 9.99 -3.54 5.26
CA THR A 31 9.24 -4.73 5.68
C THR A 31 10.14 -5.62 6.53
N ALA A 32 9.95 -5.56 7.85
CA ALA A 32 10.67 -6.40 8.81
C ALA A 32 9.79 -7.56 9.29
N GLU A 33 9.94 -8.73 8.66
CA GLU A 33 9.38 -9.97 9.17
C GLU A 33 9.96 -10.38 10.54
N ARG A 34 9.20 -11.18 11.29
CA ARG A 34 9.50 -11.60 12.66
C ARG A 34 10.46 -12.80 12.69
N PRO A 35 11.62 -12.73 13.39
CA PRO A 35 12.30 -13.96 13.81
C PRO A 35 11.54 -14.62 14.95
N ALA A 36 11.39 -15.95 14.87
CA ALA A 36 10.90 -16.78 15.95
C ALA A 36 11.88 -16.72 17.15
N GLU A 37 11.31 -16.80 18.35
CA GLU A 37 12.01 -16.94 19.64
C GLU A 37 12.62 -15.68 20.26
N LEU A 38 11.78 -14.97 21.04
CA LEU A 38 12.23 -14.32 22.28
C LEU A 38 11.18 -14.57 23.37
N THR A 39 11.35 -15.69 24.08
CA THR A 39 10.67 -15.95 25.35
C THR A 39 11.31 -15.10 26.45
N PHE A 40 10.73 -13.94 26.73
CA PHE A 40 10.87 -13.30 28.03
C PHE A 40 9.82 -13.90 28.96
N ALA A 41 10.26 -14.39 30.13
CA ALA A 41 9.52 -15.27 31.03
C ALA A 41 8.06 -14.85 31.33
N LYS A 42 7.15 -15.84 31.42
CA LYS A 42 5.77 -15.70 31.90
C LYS A 42 5.74 -15.02 33.28
N PRO A 43 4.80 -14.08 33.44
CA PRO A 43 3.69 -14.29 34.35
C PRO A 43 2.43 -14.47 33.52
N SER A 44 1.52 -15.32 33.98
CA SER A 44 0.16 -15.39 33.48
C SER A 44 -0.59 -14.11 33.85
N ASP A 45 -0.38 -13.02 33.10
CA ASP A 45 -1.13 -11.74 33.21
C ASP A 45 -2.28 -11.69 32.19
N LEU A 46 -2.88 -12.84 31.88
CA LEU A 46 -4.12 -12.85 31.11
C LEU A 46 -5.23 -12.23 31.96
N PRO A 47 -6.09 -11.37 31.40
CA PRO A 47 -7.15 -10.76 32.18
C PRO A 47 -8.08 -11.83 32.75
N VAL A 48 -8.53 -11.64 33.99
CA VAL A 48 -9.37 -12.61 34.69
C VAL A 48 -10.83 -12.17 34.62
N ARG A 49 -11.72 -13.07 34.19
CA ARG A 49 -13.16 -12.82 34.19
C ARG A 49 -13.71 -12.86 35.63
N PRO A 50 -14.33 -11.78 36.15
CA PRO A 50 -14.89 -11.76 37.48
C PRO A 50 -16.17 -12.62 37.56
N SER A 51 -16.30 -13.37 38.65
CA SER A 51 -17.47 -14.18 38.98
C SER A 51 -18.29 -13.51 40.09
N ALA A 52 -19.59 -13.32 39.88
CA ALA A 52 -20.50 -12.91 40.94
C ALA A 52 -21.87 -13.58 40.74
N GLU A 53 -22.53 -13.91 41.85
CA GLU A 53 -23.91 -14.38 41.81
C GLU A 53 -24.81 -13.29 41.22
N LEU A 54 -25.75 -13.69 40.37
CA LEU A 54 -26.71 -12.77 39.77
C LEU A 54 -27.54 -12.09 40.87
N ALA A 55 -27.72 -10.78 40.73
CA ALA A 55 -28.56 -10.01 41.65
C ALA A 55 -30.02 -10.50 41.59
N THR A 56 -30.81 -10.20 42.63
CA THR A 56 -32.23 -10.57 42.66
C THR A 56 -33.02 -9.88 41.53
N ASP A 57 -34.14 -10.47 41.09
CA ASP A 57 -34.97 -9.92 40.01
C ASP A 57 -35.41 -8.46 40.23
N GLU A 58 -35.62 -8.05 41.49
CA GLU A 58 -35.99 -6.68 41.86
C GLU A 58 -34.81 -5.72 41.71
N GLU A 59 -33.63 -6.11 42.18
CA GLU A 59 -32.39 -5.34 42.05
C GLU A 59 -31.97 -5.22 40.58
N GLN A 60 -32.07 -6.31 39.80
CA GLN A 60 -31.83 -6.28 38.37
C GLN A 60 -32.77 -5.30 37.67
N ARG A 61 -34.08 -5.37 37.92
CA ARG A 61 -35.06 -4.46 37.31
C ARG A 61 -34.80 -3.00 37.67
N ALA A 62 -34.40 -2.71 38.91
CA ALA A 62 -34.05 -1.36 39.34
C ALA A 62 -32.79 -0.85 38.62
N TYR A 63 -31.73 -1.66 38.58
CA TYR A 63 -30.47 -1.30 37.93
C TYR A 63 -30.64 -1.11 36.42
N TRP A 64 -31.36 -2.00 35.74
CA TRP A 64 -31.63 -1.92 34.30
C TRP A 64 -32.42 -0.68 33.89
N ARG A 65 -33.27 -0.12 34.76
CA ARG A 65 -33.91 1.18 34.50
C ARG A 65 -32.89 2.31 34.47
N THR A 66 -31.96 2.32 35.42
CA THR A 66 -30.87 3.30 35.47
C THR A 66 -29.93 3.15 34.29
N LEU A 67 -29.54 1.91 33.95
CA LEU A 67 -28.66 1.62 32.83
C LEU A 67 -29.28 2.05 31.49
N ARG A 68 -30.57 1.79 31.27
CA ARG A 68 -31.28 2.25 30.06
C ARG A 68 -31.44 3.78 30.01
N ALA A 69 -31.55 4.44 31.17
CA ALA A 69 -31.58 5.91 31.24
C ALA A 69 -30.20 6.50 30.91
N PHE A 70 -29.12 5.90 31.42
CA PHE A 70 -27.75 6.22 31.04
C PHE A 70 -27.55 6.02 29.53
N PHE A 71 -27.87 4.83 29.01
CA PHE A 71 -27.74 4.50 27.59
C PHE A 71 -28.35 5.59 26.70
N ARG A 72 -29.58 6.02 26.97
CA ARG A 72 -30.27 7.02 26.14
C ARG A 72 -29.74 8.44 26.28
N SER A 73 -29.25 8.82 27.46
CA SER A 73 -28.92 10.21 27.77
C SER A 73 -27.41 10.51 27.84
N GLY A 74 -26.58 9.49 27.99
CA GLY A 74 -25.17 9.59 28.35
C GLY A 74 -24.91 10.19 29.74
N LYS A 75 -25.95 10.51 30.53
CA LYS A 75 -25.79 11.19 31.82
C LYS A 75 -25.51 10.20 32.94
N GLY A 76 -24.52 10.50 33.77
CA GLY A 76 -24.12 9.67 34.91
C GLY A 76 -23.18 8.52 34.55
N GLY A 77 -22.64 8.52 33.32
CA GLY A 77 -21.50 7.67 32.96
C GLY A 77 -20.19 8.32 33.36
N GLU A 78 -19.25 7.49 33.76
CA GLU A 78 -17.86 7.86 34.00
C GLU A 78 -17.02 6.58 33.94
N LEU A 79 -16.00 6.57 33.10
CA LEU A 79 -15.01 5.51 33.06
C LEU A 79 -13.84 5.87 33.99
N PRO A 80 -13.42 4.96 34.90
CA PRO A 80 -12.25 5.20 35.73
C PRO A 80 -10.98 5.41 34.88
N ALA A 81 -10.10 6.31 35.32
CA ALA A 81 -8.88 6.73 34.61
C ALA A 81 -7.82 5.64 34.32
N HIS A 82 -8.07 4.39 34.72
CA HIS A 82 -7.17 3.25 34.50
C HIS A 82 -7.89 2.04 33.88
N CYS A 83 -9.01 2.28 33.20
CA CYS A 83 -9.67 1.27 32.37
C CYS A 83 -9.18 1.38 30.92
N TYR A 84 -8.87 0.24 30.31
CA TYR A 84 -8.33 0.15 28.97
C TYR A 84 -9.20 -0.76 28.11
N PRO A 85 -9.22 -0.60 26.78
CA PRO A 85 -9.83 -1.58 25.89
C PRO A 85 -9.17 -2.95 26.12
N ALA A 86 -9.97 -4.01 26.24
CA ALA A 86 -9.45 -5.33 26.56
C ALA A 86 -8.45 -5.84 25.51
N LEU A 87 -8.68 -5.50 24.24
CA LEU A 87 -7.79 -5.86 23.12
C LEU A 87 -6.43 -5.17 23.19
N LEU A 88 -6.32 -4.00 23.84
CA LEU A 88 -5.06 -3.26 23.98
C LEU A 88 -4.31 -3.56 25.28
N ALA A 89 -4.97 -4.22 26.24
CA ALA A 89 -4.37 -4.54 27.53
C ALA A 89 -3.03 -5.31 27.43
N PRO A 90 -2.83 -6.28 26.51
CA PRO A 90 -1.55 -6.98 26.35
C PRO A 90 -0.37 -6.08 25.96
N TYR A 91 -0.65 -4.90 25.40
CA TYR A 91 0.35 -3.99 24.82
C TYR A 91 0.76 -2.85 25.77
N ARG A 92 0.02 -2.66 26.87
CA ARG A 92 0.16 -1.55 27.84
C ARG A 92 1.58 -1.32 28.36
N ASN A 93 2.39 -2.38 28.48
CA ASN A 93 3.75 -2.34 29.03
C ASN A 93 4.81 -2.91 28.07
N ARG A 94 4.52 -2.99 26.76
CA ARG A 94 5.42 -3.60 25.76
C ARG A 94 5.84 -2.59 24.68
N PRO A 95 6.73 -1.63 25.02
CA PRO A 95 7.21 -0.61 24.07
C PRO A 95 8.06 -1.18 22.91
N HIS A 96 8.40 -2.47 22.95
CA HIS A 96 9.27 -3.17 22.01
C HIS A 96 8.51 -3.86 20.85
N MET A 97 7.18 -3.74 20.78
CA MET A 97 6.39 -4.37 19.70
C MET A 97 6.29 -3.53 18.42
N GLU A 98 6.63 -2.24 18.46
CA GLU A 98 6.39 -1.31 17.35
C GLU A 98 7.65 -1.07 16.53
N ARG A 99 7.91 -1.86 15.47
CA ARG A 99 9.16 -1.80 14.69
C ARG A 99 9.29 -0.61 13.75
N ASN A 100 8.21 0.12 13.48
CA ASN A 100 8.19 1.17 12.46
C ASN A 100 8.99 2.43 12.84
N PHE A 101 9.16 2.69 14.14
CA PHE A 101 9.94 3.82 14.66
C PHE A 101 10.95 3.34 15.69
N PRO A 102 12.09 4.02 15.87
CA PRO A 102 12.51 5.24 15.17
C PRO A 102 12.94 4.96 13.71
N LEU A 103 12.88 6.00 12.88
CA LEU A 103 13.26 5.96 11.47
C LEU A 103 14.67 6.50 11.28
N TRP A 104 15.45 5.85 10.43
CA TRP A 104 16.71 6.35 9.93
C TRP A 104 16.52 7.05 8.59
N MET A 105 17.06 8.25 8.46
CA MET A 105 17.06 9.05 7.24
C MET A 105 18.49 9.41 6.86
N GLU A 106 18.95 8.89 5.72
CA GLU A 106 20.29 9.15 5.23
C GLU A 106 20.37 10.49 4.47
N GLU A 107 21.41 11.30 4.74
CA GLU A 107 21.57 12.62 4.12
C GLU A 107 22.17 12.56 2.70
N GLU A 108 23.14 11.66 2.45
CA GLU A 108 23.93 11.66 1.21
C GLU A 108 23.36 10.75 0.09
N ALA A 109 22.58 9.71 0.42
CA ALA A 109 22.17 8.66 -0.53
C ALA A 109 20.70 8.76 -0.96
N GLY A 110 20.31 9.89 -1.56
CA GLY A 110 18.98 10.03 -2.18
C GLY A 110 17.82 10.00 -1.18
N GLY A 111 18.05 10.27 0.11
CA GLY A 111 16.98 10.33 1.10
C GLY A 111 16.37 8.98 1.44
N GLN A 112 17.14 7.88 1.38
CA GLN A 112 16.63 6.57 1.78
C GLN A 112 16.14 6.62 3.24
N VAL A 113 14.84 6.32 3.41
CA VAL A 113 14.17 6.21 4.71
C VAL A 113 13.97 4.73 5.00
N MET A 114 14.40 4.28 6.18
CA MET A 114 14.19 2.90 6.65
C MET A 114 13.97 2.88 8.15
N SER A 115 13.44 1.78 8.68
CA SER A 115 13.31 1.62 10.13
C SER A 115 14.69 1.40 10.75
N LEU A 116 14.87 1.78 12.01
CA LEU A 116 16.12 1.46 12.72
C LEU A 116 16.40 -0.05 12.72
N HIS A 117 15.34 -0.86 12.81
CA HIS A 117 15.45 -2.32 12.76
C HIS A 117 16.06 -2.80 11.43
N GLU A 118 15.51 -2.34 10.30
CA GLU A 118 16.03 -2.68 8.97
C GLU A 118 17.45 -2.17 8.76
N LEU A 119 17.75 -0.93 9.18
CA LEU A 119 19.10 -0.39 9.10
C LEU A 119 20.07 -1.31 9.83
N LEU A 120 19.79 -1.64 11.08
CA LEU A 120 20.69 -2.48 11.89
C LEU A 120 20.81 -3.88 11.30
N MET A 121 19.71 -4.50 10.86
CA MET A 121 19.73 -5.80 10.18
C MET A 121 20.59 -5.78 8.91
N GLU A 122 20.39 -4.80 8.03
CA GLU A 122 21.15 -4.64 6.79
C GLU A 122 22.64 -4.39 7.07
N ARG A 123 22.97 -3.56 8.07
CA ARG A 123 24.36 -3.26 8.45
C ARG A 123 25.04 -4.43 9.16
N ILE A 124 24.32 -5.19 9.98
CA ILE A 124 24.83 -6.43 10.60
C ILE A 124 25.05 -7.51 9.54
N ALA A 125 24.15 -7.65 8.56
CA ALA A 125 24.33 -8.60 7.46
C ALA A 125 25.57 -8.28 6.61
N ARG A 126 25.88 -6.98 6.43
CA ARG A 126 27.11 -6.54 5.75
C ARG A 126 28.38 -6.75 6.57
N SER A 127 28.32 -6.59 7.89
CA SER A 127 29.50 -6.73 8.77
C SER A 127 29.80 -8.17 9.20
N ALA A 128 28.79 -9.05 9.23
CA ALA A 128 28.88 -10.45 9.66
C ALA A 128 27.99 -11.37 8.79
N PRO A 129 28.42 -11.69 7.55
CA PRO A 129 27.60 -12.37 6.55
C PRO A 129 27.37 -13.86 6.84
N THR A 130 28.15 -14.51 7.71
CA THR A 130 27.92 -15.92 8.06
C THR A 130 27.05 -16.08 9.32
N GLU A 131 26.26 -17.16 9.40
CA GLU A 131 25.33 -17.41 10.53
C GLU A 131 26.05 -17.53 11.89
N GLY A 132 27.32 -17.94 11.91
CA GLY A 132 28.12 -18.10 13.13
C GLY A 132 28.79 -16.82 13.63
N GLU A 133 28.90 -15.78 12.80
CA GLU A 133 29.55 -14.51 13.15
C GLU A 133 28.57 -13.54 13.83
N ALA A 134 29.07 -12.78 14.80
CA ALA A 134 28.33 -11.77 15.57
C ALA A 134 27.04 -12.29 16.22
N LYS A 135 27.00 -13.57 16.64
CA LYS A 135 25.82 -14.21 17.23
C LYS A 135 25.29 -13.44 18.45
N ILE A 136 26.18 -13.00 19.33
CA ILE A 136 25.81 -12.21 20.53
C ILE A 136 25.14 -10.89 20.12
N LEU A 137 25.62 -10.23 19.07
CA LEU A 137 25.03 -8.98 18.57
C LEU A 137 23.64 -9.21 17.95
N LYS A 138 23.50 -10.26 17.14
CA LYS A 138 22.22 -10.67 16.52
C LYS A 138 21.17 -11.01 17.60
N ASP A 139 21.56 -11.79 18.61
CA ASP A 139 20.68 -12.19 19.72
C ASP A 139 20.23 -11.00 20.59
N ASN A 140 20.99 -9.90 20.60
CA ASN A 140 20.72 -8.72 21.41
C ASN A 140 20.24 -7.49 20.60
N LEU A 141 19.88 -7.66 19.32
CA LEU A 141 19.42 -6.56 18.47
C LEU A 141 18.21 -5.82 19.05
N LEU A 142 17.18 -6.54 19.52
CA LEU A 142 16.00 -5.91 20.11
C LEU A 142 16.33 -5.15 21.40
N ARG A 143 17.34 -5.59 22.16
CA ARG A 143 17.79 -4.87 23.36
C ARG A 143 18.46 -3.56 22.99
N LEU A 144 19.23 -3.54 21.89
CA LEU A 144 19.82 -2.31 21.36
C LEU A 144 18.73 -1.32 20.96
N GLU A 145 17.70 -1.75 20.24
CA GLU A 145 16.57 -0.90 19.86
C GLU A 145 15.83 -0.31 21.07
N VAL A 146 15.62 -1.12 22.12
CA VAL A 146 15.02 -0.63 23.36
C VAL A 146 15.88 0.45 24.01
N ILE A 147 17.21 0.25 24.07
CA ILE A 147 18.14 1.26 24.60
C ILE A 147 18.09 2.54 23.77
N VAL A 148 18.05 2.45 22.44
CA VAL A 148 17.90 3.62 21.57
C VAL A 148 16.61 4.36 21.88
N ARG A 149 15.47 3.66 22.01
CA ARG A 149 14.18 4.28 22.37
C ARG A 149 14.19 4.89 23.76
N GLU A 150 14.84 4.29 24.75
CA GLU A 150 14.98 4.86 26.10
C GLU A 150 15.75 6.19 26.09
N LYS A 151 16.67 6.36 25.14
CA LYS A 151 17.44 7.61 24.96
C LYS A 151 16.67 8.67 24.15
N MET A 152 15.65 8.28 23.40
CA MET A 152 14.83 9.18 22.60
C MET A 152 13.54 9.59 23.34
N GLN A 153 13.14 10.84 23.21
CA GLN A 153 11.89 11.34 23.78
C GLN A 153 10.88 11.61 22.66
N PHE A 154 9.59 11.37 22.94
CA PHE A 154 8.48 11.60 22.00
C PHE A 154 8.35 13.07 21.55
N ALA A 155 8.80 14.01 22.38
CA ALA A 155 8.69 15.45 22.13
C ALA A 155 9.95 16.06 21.51
N ASP A 156 11.00 15.26 21.31
CA ASP A 156 12.25 15.72 20.71
C ASP A 156 12.19 15.60 19.18
N ASP A 157 12.94 16.49 18.53
CA ASP A 157 13.12 16.53 17.09
C ASP A 157 14.01 15.39 16.59
N ALA A 158 14.35 15.42 15.30
CA ALA A 158 15.33 14.50 14.74
C ALA A 158 16.67 14.57 15.48
N TYR A 159 17.23 13.41 15.82
CA TYR A 159 18.54 13.31 16.48
C TYR A 159 19.65 13.05 15.47
N GLN A 160 20.88 13.44 15.84
CA GLN A 160 22.09 12.98 15.17
C GLN A 160 22.22 11.46 15.36
N GLY A 161 21.84 10.70 14.34
CA GLY A 161 21.53 9.29 14.49
C GLY A 161 22.74 8.45 14.90
N PHE A 162 23.91 8.73 14.33
CA PHE A 162 25.15 8.03 14.68
C PHE A 162 25.49 8.18 16.17
N ALA A 163 25.38 9.40 16.72
CA ALA A 163 25.74 9.68 18.11
C ALA A 163 24.82 8.92 19.10
N VAL A 164 23.52 8.84 18.81
CA VAL A 164 22.56 8.11 19.63
C VAL A 164 22.83 6.60 19.57
N ILE A 165 23.10 6.06 18.39
CA ILE A 165 23.38 4.63 18.24
C ILE A 165 24.72 4.26 18.88
N ASP A 166 25.76 5.10 18.77
CA ASP A 166 27.08 4.86 19.38
C ASP A 166 26.98 4.79 20.92
N ASP A 167 26.28 5.75 21.53
CA ASP A 167 26.02 5.76 22.97
C ASP A 167 25.10 4.58 23.42
N ALA A 168 24.15 4.17 22.57
CA ALA A 168 23.33 2.98 22.82
C ALA A 168 24.17 1.68 22.76
N LEU A 169 25.13 1.58 21.84
CA LEU A 169 26.05 0.46 21.74
C LEU A 169 26.97 0.40 22.97
N ASP A 170 27.50 1.54 23.45
CA ASP A 170 28.27 1.60 24.70
C ASP A 170 27.42 1.15 25.90
N THR A 171 26.18 1.61 25.97
CA THR A 171 25.22 1.22 27.01
C THR A 171 24.90 -0.28 26.94
N LEU A 172 24.78 -0.86 25.74
CA LEU A 172 24.55 -2.30 25.56
C LEU A 172 25.74 -3.12 26.08
N ILE A 173 26.97 -2.73 25.73
CA ILE A 173 28.19 -3.38 26.24
C ILE A 173 28.21 -3.33 27.77
N ALA A 174 27.93 -2.17 28.37
CA ALA A 174 27.88 -2.00 29.81
C ALA A 174 26.78 -2.84 30.49
N ARG A 175 25.58 -2.94 29.88
CA ARG A 175 24.45 -3.73 30.42
C ARG A 175 24.70 -5.24 30.34
N LEU A 176 25.33 -5.73 29.27
CA LEU A 176 25.60 -7.16 29.09
C LEU A 176 26.78 -7.64 29.94
N ASN A 177 27.78 -6.78 30.19
CA ASN A 177 28.92 -7.03 31.07
C ASN A 177 29.57 -8.41 30.86
N ILE A 178 29.80 -8.79 29.60
CA ILE A 178 30.36 -10.09 29.21
C ILE A 178 31.88 -10.04 29.41
N GLY A 179 32.42 -10.92 30.25
CA GLY A 179 33.86 -11.04 30.51
C GLY A 179 34.55 -12.10 29.65
N GLY A 180 35.89 -12.05 29.59
CA GLY A 180 36.72 -13.05 28.90
C GLY A 180 36.79 -12.87 27.38
N ALA A 181 37.20 -13.93 26.67
CA ALA A 181 37.42 -13.90 25.22
C ALA A 181 36.13 -13.61 24.41
N GLU A 182 34.97 -14.06 24.90
CA GLU A 182 33.66 -13.78 24.28
C GLU A 182 33.27 -12.30 24.36
N GLY A 183 33.66 -11.61 25.44
CA GLY A 183 33.47 -10.17 25.59
C GLY A 183 34.35 -9.36 24.62
N GLU A 184 35.59 -9.78 24.41
CA GLU A 184 36.50 -9.16 23.43
C GLU A 184 36.00 -9.36 21.99
N THR A 185 35.50 -10.56 21.64
CA THR A 185 34.90 -10.80 20.33
C THR A 185 33.65 -9.95 20.13
N PHE A 186 32.77 -9.85 21.13
CA PHE A 186 31.57 -9.02 21.06
C PHE A 186 31.90 -7.53 20.91
N ALA A 187 32.89 -7.02 21.64
CA ALA A 187 33.35 -5.64 21.50
C ALA A 187 33.92 -5.36 20.09
N ASN A 188 34.63 -6.32 19.51
CA ASN A 188 35.11 -6.22 18.13
C ASN A 188 33.96 -6.22 17.11
N ASP A 189 32.93 -7.06 17.31
CA ASP A 189 31.74 -7.10 16.46
C ASP A 189 30.97 -5.78 16.51
N VAL A 190 30.81 -5.20 17.70
CA VAL A 190 30.21 -3.86 17.88
C VAL A 190 31.03 -2.78 17.18
N ASN A 191 32.36 -2.80 17.32
CA ASN A 191 33.23 -1.85 16.64
C ASN A 191 33.20 -2.00 15.11
N ASN A 192 33.00 -3.23 14.61
CA ASN A 192 32.78 -3.45 13.19
C ASN A 192 31.42 -2.92 12.73
N LEU A 193 30.35 -3.10 13.51
CA LEU A 193 29.05 -2.48 13.22
C LEU A 193 29.18 -0.94 13.15
N ARG A 194 29.88 -0.30 14.11
CA ARG A 194 30.10 1.16 14.12
C ARG A 194 30.71 1.69 12.82
N LYS A 195 31.60 0.93 12.18
CA LYS A 195 32.22 1.34 10.90
C LYS A 195 31.25 1.34 9.73
N HIS A 196 30.17 0.55 9.82
CA HIS A 196 29.18 0.40 8.74
C HIS A 196 27.95 1.29 8.93
N ILE A 197 27.78 1.93 10.09
CA ILE A 197 26.72 2.91 10.32
C ILE A 197 27.17 4.25 9.70
N PRO A 198 26.36 4.88 8.83
CA PRO A 198 26.69 6.18 8.28
C PRO A 198 26.84 7.25 9.37
N ARG A 199 27.86 8.10 9.24
CA ARG A 199 28.11 9.17 10.23
C ARG A 199 27.13 10.34 10.09
N GLN A 200 26.64 10.57 8.88
CA GLN A 200 25.66 11.60 8.55
C GLN A 200 24.31 10.92 8.33
N GLY A 201 23.34 11.26 9.17
CA GLY A 201 22.02 10.69 9.12
C GLY A 201 21.21 11.08 10.35
N LEU A 202 19.92 11.27 10.13
CA LEU A 202 18.98 11.68 11.15
C LEU A 202 18.21 10.45 11.65
N LEU A 203 18.07 10.37 12.97
CA LEU A 203 17.22 9.38 13.63
C LEU A 203 15.96 10.08 14.12
N VAL A 204 14.81 9.76 13.52
CA VAL A 204 13.54 10.43 13.77
C VAL A 204 12.68 9.55 14.69
N PRO A 205 12.34 10.01 15.91
CA PRO A 205 11.42 9.30 16.78
C PRO A 205 10.00 9.33 16.23
N PHE A 206 9.12 8.49 16.75
CA PHE A 206 7.70 8.72 16.57
C PHE A 206 7.32 10.00 17.31
N SER A 207 6.94 11.03 16.56
CA SER A 207 6.59 12.34 17.11
C SER A 207 5.60 13.05 16.18
N PRO A 208 4.96 14.16 16.64
CA PRO A 208 4.11 14.97 15.79
C PRO A 208 4.84 15.61 14.60
N ASN A 209 6.17 15.72 14.70
CA ASN A 209 7.02 16.36 13.70
C ASN A 209 7.54 15.38 12.63
N ALA A 210 7.49 14.07 12.90
CA ALA A 210 7.97 13.03 11.99
C ALA A 210 7.45 13.15 10.53
N PRO A 211 6.15 13.48 10.29
CA PRO A 211 5.65 13.68 8.94
C PRO A 211 6.36 14.78 8.15
N PHE A 212 6.83 15.85 8.81
CA PHE A 212 7.54 16.96 8.17
C PHE A 212 8.95 16.57 7.75
N TYR A 213 9.70 15.87 8.62
CA TYR A 213 11.03 15.36 8.30
C TYR A 213 10.98 14.44 7.08
N LEU A 214 10.02 13.50 7.08
CA LEU A 214 9.81 12.59 5.95
C LEU A 214 9.54 13.34 4.66
N LEU A 215 8.61 14.30 4.66
CA LEU A 215 8.31 15.08 3.47
C LEU A 215 9.51 15.91 2.99
N GLY A 216 10.26 16.54 3.91
CA GLY A 216 11.44 17.33 3.59
C GLY A 216 12.52 16.54 2.85
N ALA A 217 12.82 15.32 3.33
CA ALA A 217 13.79 14.45 2.66
C ALA A 217 13.32 14.02 1.26
N LEU A 218 12.03 13.69 1.11
CA LEU A 218 11.48 13.26 -0.18
C LEU A 218 11.39 14.40 -1.19
N VAL A 219 11.14 15.65 -0.77
CA VAL A 219 11.20 16.83 -1.64
C VAL A 219 12.63 17.03 -2.18
N ARG A 220 13.64 16.85 -1.32
CA ARG A 220 15.05 16.91 -1.74
C ARG A 220 15.40 15.79 -2.72
N GLU A 221 14.97 14.56 -2.44
CA GLU A 221 15.13 13.39 -3.32
C GLU A 221 14.53 13.65 -4.71
N HIS A 222 13.28 14.12 -4.74
CA HIS A 222 12.49 14.36 -5.95
C HIS A 222 13.18 15.32 -6.92
N LEU A 223 13.74 16.42 -6.40
CA LEU A 223 14.33 17.49 -7.20
C LEU A 223 15.77 17.21 -7.61
N THR A 224 16.58 16.63 -6.72
CA THR A 224 18.02 16.45 -6.95
C THR A 224 18.29 15.57 -8.17
N CYS A 225 17.50 14.52 -8.39
CA CYS A 225 17.65 13.66 -9.55
C CYS A 225 17.23 14.38 -10.85
N LYS A 226 16.07 15.05 -10.84
CA LYS A 226 15.49 15.65 -12.05
C LYS A 226 16.19 16.94 -12.51
N ARG A 227 16.78 17.71 -11.59
CA ARG A 227 17.46 18.98 -11.91
C ARG A 227 18.81 18.82 -12.57
N LYS A 228 19.53 17.72 -12.34
CA LYS A 228 20.88 17.53 -12.87
C LYS A 228 20.92 17.64 -14.39
N ASP A 229 19.95 17.03 -15.06
CA ASP A 229 19.86 17.03 -16.52
C ASP A 229 19.52 18.41 -17.07
N LEU A 230 18.54 19.10 -16.45
CA LEU A 230 18.18 20.46 -16.85
C LEU A 230 19.35 21.43 -16.62
N GLN A 231 20.06 21.31 -15.50
CA GLN A 231 21.22 22.17 -15.21
C GLN A 231 22.35 21.96 -16.23
N ALA A 232 22.66 20.71 -16.58
CA ALA A 232 23.64 20.41 -17.62
C ALA A 232 23.23 20.97 -18.99
N LYS A 233 21.94 20.86 -19.33
CA LYS A 233 21.36 21.40 -20.55
C LYS A 233 21.44 22.92 -20.61
N THR A 234 21.06 23.62 -19.54
CA THR A 234 21.15 25.09 -19.44
C THR A 234 22.59 25.57 -19.63
N ARG A 235 23.56 24.96 -18.93
CA ARG A 235 24.98 25.31 -19.09
C ARG A 235 25.48 25.15 -20.52
N ARG A 236 25.08 24.07 -21.19
CA ARG A 236 25.44 23.82 -22.60
C ARG A 236 24.85 24.88 -23.53
N LEU A 237 23.57 25.22 -23.35
CA LEU A 237 22.90 26.24 -24.15
C LEU A 237 23.55 27.62 -23.94
N THR A 238 23.82 27.99 -22.69
CA THR A 238 24.50 29.25 -22.36
C THR A 238 25.88 29.33 -23.02
N ALA A 239 26.67 28.25 -22.98
CA ALA A 239 27.97 28.21 -23.63
C ALA A 239 27.87 28.38 -25.16
N HIS A 240 26.97 27.62 -25.81
CA HIS A 240 26.77 27.73 -27.27
C HIS A 240 26.28 29.12 -27.70
N LEU A 241 25.37 29.74 -26.94
CA LEU A 241 24.90 31.10 -27.24
C LEU A 241 26.02 32.14 -27.09
N LYS A 242 26.89 31.98 -26.10
CA LYS A 242 28.10 32.82 -25.95
C LYS A 242 29.07 32.63 -27.11
N ASP A 243 29.25 31.40 -27.58
CA ASP A 243 30.08 31.13 -28.77
C ASP A 243 29.51 31.82 -30.02
N ILE A 244 28.17 31.81 -30.19
CA ILE A 244 27.50 32.53 -31.28
C ILE A 244 27.74 34.05 -31.17
N LEU A 245 27.64 34.62 -29.97
CA LEU A 245 27.92 36.04 -29.75
C LEU A 245 29.40 36.38 -29.98
N ALA A 246 30.34 35.53 -29.56
CA ALA A 246 31.76 35.72 -29.77
C ALA A 246 32.13 35.71 -31.26
N VAL A 247 31.57 34.76 -32.04
CA VAL A 247 31.74 34.69 -33.49
C VAL A 247 31.19 35.95 -34.18
N GLU A 248 30.14 36.58 -33.64
CA GLU A 248 29.60 37.82 -34.18
C GLU A 248 30.46 39.04 -33.79
N GLU A 249 31.02 39.06 -32.59
CA GLU A 249 31.98 40.09 -32.16
C GLU A 249 33.25 40.06 -33.03
N ASP A 250 33.72 38.87 -33.41
CA ASP A 250 34.86 38.67 -34.32
C ASP A 250 34.60 39.14 -35.76
N LYS A 251 33.33 39.28 -36.18
CA LYS A 251 32.97 39.80 -37.52
C LYS A 251 32.89 41.33 -37.57
N LYS A 252 32.82 42.02 -36.42
CA LYS A 252 32.71 43.49 -36.39
C LYS A 252 34.01 44.12 -36.93
N PRO A 253 33.94 45.24 -37.67
CA PRO A 253 35.15 45.88 -38.21
C PRO A 253 36.13 46.36 -37.13
N GLU A 254 35.67 46.55 -35.89
CA GLU A 254 36.44 47.01 -34.73
C GLU A 254 37.33 45.90 -34.12
N SER A 255 37.01 44.61 -34.31
CA SER A 255 37.84 43.46 -33.86
C SER A 255 39.00 43.15 -34.81
N HIS A 256 38.97 43.69 -36.04
CA HIS A 256 40.09 43.69 -36.99
C HIS A 256 40.98 44.94 -36.90
N SER A 257 40.84 45.72 -35.82
CA SER A 257 41.72 46.86 -35.55
C SER A 257 43.16 46.40 -35.21
N PRO A 258 44.19 47.15 -35.61
CA PRO A 258 45.59 46.77 -35.41
C PRO A 258 45.96 46.46 -33.94
N GLU A 259 45.36 47.19 -33.00
CA GLU A 259 45.63 47.05 -31.55
C GLU A 259 45.12 45.73 -30.96
N LYS A 260 43.93 45.26 -31.36
CA LYS A 260 43.38 43.96 -30.92
C LYS A 260 44.06 42.77 -31.61
N LEU A 261 44.49 42.93 -32.87
CA LEU A 261 45.27 41.92 -33.60
C LEU A 261 46.67 41.72 -33.00
N HIS A 262 47.28 42.80 -32.47
CA HIS A 262 48.55 42.74 -31.74
C HIS A 262 48.44 41.88 -30.47
N GLY A 263 47.40 42.08 -29.66
CA GLY A 263 47.19 41.32 -28.43
C GLY A 263 46.84 39.83 -28.62
N ALA A 264 46.25 39.45 -29.75
CA ALA A 264 45.90 38.06 -30.06
C ALA A 264 47.05 37.23 -30.67
N LEU A 265 48.03 37.90 -31.29
CA LEU A 265 49.16 37.29 -32.03
C LEU A 265 50.51 37.79 -31.51
N ASP A 266 50.65 37.89 -30.19
CA ASP A 266 51.82 38.38 -29.45
C ASP A 266 53.13 37.63 -29.79
N PHE A 267 53.03 36.42 -30.35
CA PHE A 267 54.18 35.62 -30.81
C PHE A 267 54.70 35.98 -32.21
N ALA A 268 53.99 36.82 -32.97
CA ALA A 268 54.23 37.04 -34.39
C ALA A 268 54.64 38.49 -34.75
N GLU A 269 54.97 39.32 -33.75
CA GLU A 269 55.35 40.74 -33.93
C GLU A 269 56.51 40.96 -34.93
N SER A 270 57.40 39.97 -35.08
CA SER A 270 58.57 40.07 -35.95
C SER A 270 58.34 39.64 -37.42
N PHE A 271 57.17 39.09 -37.74
CA PHE A 271 56.89 38.50 -39.06
C PHE A 271 55.77 39.18 -39.86
N PHE A 272 54.96 40.03 -39.22
CA PHE A 272 53.78 40.65 -39.86
C PHE A 272 53.65 42.14 -39.55
N ASN A 273 53.31 42.94 -40.57
CA ASN A 273 52.87 44.32 -40.39
C ASN A 273 51.34 44.33 -40.21
N PHE A 274 50.88 44.53 -38.97
CA PHE A 274 49.47 44.40 -38.59
C PHE A 274 48.57 45.51 -39.19
N GLU A 275 49.15 46.65 -39.60
CA GLU A 275 48.42 47.68 -40.36
C GLU A 275 48.08 47.21 -41.79
N GLU A 276 48.98 46.50 -42.47
CA GLU A 276 48.73 45.94 -43.80
C GLU A 276 47.81 44.72 -43.75
N LEU A 277 47.92 43.89 -42.70
CA LEU A 277 47.08 42.70 -42.52
C LEU A 277 45.61 43.04 -42.28
N SER A 278 45.36 44.07 -41.47
CA SER A 278 44.03 44.66 -41.27
C SER A 278 43.39 45.10 -42.60
N SER A 279 44.19 45.59 -43.55
CA SER A 279 43.71 46.04 -44.87
C SER A 279 43.41 44.92 -45.89
N VAL A 280 43.87 43.69 -45.63
CA VAL A 280 43.75 42.53 -46.54
C VAL A 280 42.65 41.54 -46.09
N ILE A 281 42.18 41.63 -44.84
CA ILE A 281 41.08 40.80 -44.35
C ILE A 281 39.78 41.24 -45.04
N PRO A 282 39.10 40.35 -45.80
CA PRO A 282 37.86 40.71 -46.48
C PRO A 282 36.76 40.95 -45.44
N THR A 283 36.33 42.21 -45.32
CA THR A 283 35.21 42.66 -44.45
C THR A 283 33.83 42.19 -44.89
N GLY A 284 33.72 41.30 -45.90
CA GLY A 284 32.49 41.11 -46.69
C GLY A 284 31.98 39.68 -46.86
N GLY A 285 32.34 38.72 -46.00
CA GLY A 285 32.00 37.30 -46.24
C GLY A 285 30.74 36.76 -45.56
N ALA A 286 30.44 37.18 -44.34
CA ALA A 286 29.33 36.63 -43.55
C ALA A 286 28.28 37.72 -43.31
N ALA A 287 27.02 37.44 -43.61
CA ALA A 287 25.93 38.33 -43.26
C ALA A 287 25.97 38.62 -41.75
N ILE A 288 26.00 39.91 -41.40
CA ILE A 288 25.95 40.38 -40.01
C ILE A 288 24.59 39.96 -39.44
N MET A 289 24.62 39.48 -38.20
CA MET A 289 23.41 39.07 -37.49
C MET A 289 22.45 40.28 -37.35
N PRO A 290 21.13 40.11 -37.58
CA PRO A 290 20.17 41.16 -37.30
C PRO A 290 20.22 41.60 -35.83
N GLU A 291 20.19 42.90 -35.56
CA GLU A 291 20.28 43.46 -34.19
C GLU A 291 19.21 42.87 -33.24
N GLU A 292 18.01 42.61 -33.76
CA GLU A 292 16.91 41.97 -33.01
C GLU A 292 17.28 40.57 -32.52
N ARG A 293 18.04 39.80 -33.32
CA ARG A 293 18.50 38.47 -32.94
C ARG A 293 19.63 38.56 -31.93
N GLN A 294 20.57 39.48 -32.11
CA GLN A 294 21.66 39.70 -31.16
C GLN A 294 21.12 40.08 -29.77
N HIS A 295 20.22 41.09 -29.72
CA HIS A 295 19.63 41.53 -28.45
C HIS A 295 18.82 40.43 -27.76
N ARG A 296 18.12 39.59 -28.54
CA ARG A 296 17.40 38.43 -28.02
C ARG A 296 18.36 37.41 -27.39
N ILE A 297 19.46 37.06 -28.05
CA ILE A 297 20.45 36.12 -27.52
C ILE A 297 21.12 36.67 -26.26
N GLU A 298 21.51 37.95 -26.25
CA GLU A 298 22.08 38.61 -25.06
C GLU A 298 21.13 38.57 -23.86
N LYS A 299 19.85 38.88 -24.09
CA LYS A 299 18.80 38.80 -23.05
C LYS A 299 18.65 37.39 -22.50
N ILE A 300 18.66 36.37 -23.37
CA ILE A 300 18.53 34.97 -22.97
C ILE A 300 19.75 34.53 -22.14
N VAL A 301 20.97 34.86 -22.57
CA VAL A 301 22.19 34.51 -21.83
C VAL A 301 22.15 35.08 -20.42
N ALA A 302 21.81 36.38 -20.27
CA ALA A 302 21.69 37.01 -18.96
C ALA A 302 20.66 36.29 -18.05
N LEU A 303 19.49 35.95 -18.60
CA LEU A 303 18.45 35.25 -17.84
C LEU A 303 18.87 33.83 -17.43
N LEU A 304 19.55 33.07 -18.30
CA LEU A 304 20.02 31.72 -18.00
C LEU A 304 21.12 31.73 -16.91
N GLU A 305 21.97 32.76 -16.88
CA GLU A 305 22.99 32.94 -15.83
C GLU A 305 22.37 33.30 -14.48
N ASP A 306 21.42 34.25 -14.45
CA ASP A 306 20.68 34.62 -13.24
C ASP A 306 19.91 33.42 -12.67
N THR A 307 19.37 32.58 -13.54
CA THR A 307 18.67 31.35 -13.17
C THR A 307 19.59 30.34 -12.49
N GLU A 308 20.85 30.23 -12.94
CA GLU A 308 21.83 29.34 -12.31
C GLU A 308 22.11 29.73 -10.86
N ALA A 309 22.05 31.03 -10.56
CA ALA A 309 22.21 31.56 -9.21
C ALA A 309 20.95 31.38 -8.33
N ASP A 310 19.73 31.46 -8.87
CA ASP A 310 18.50 31.48 -8.08
C ASP A 310 17.67 30.18 -8.15
N PHE A 311 17.24 29.75 -9.34
CA PHE A 311 16.27 28.66 -9.52
C PHE A 311 16.81 27.31 -9.00
N PHE A 312 18.06 26.99 -9.35
CA PHE A 312 18.67 25.72 -8.94
C PHE A 312 19.08 25.69 -7.46
N GLN A 313 19.13 26.84 -6.80
CA GLN A 313 19.42 26.92 -5.37
C GLN A 313 18.17 26.77 -4.50
N LYS A 314 16.95 26.98 -5.01
CA LYS A 314 15.72 26.90 -4.22
C LYS A 314 15.06 25.54 -4.32
N ASN A 315 14.87 24.86 -3.19
CA ASN A 315 14.26 23.51 -3.19
C ASN A 315 12.73 23.57 -3.16
N ALA A 316 12.13 24.44 -2.34
CA ALA A 316 10.68 24.61 -2.30
C ALA A 316 10.29 25.99 -1.78
N CYS A 317 9.00 26.33 -1.90
CA CYS A 317 8.40 27.45 -1.18
C CYS A 317 7.44 26.90 -0.14
N LEU A 318 7.72 27.15 1.13
CA LEU A 318 6.95 26.64 2.26
C LEU A 318 6.03 27.73 2.81
N ILE A 319 4.76 27.38 2.98
CA ILE A 319 3.72 28.23 3.58
C ILE A 319 3.23 27.54 4.83
N LEU A 320 3.33 28.23 5.96
CA LEU A 320 2.94 27.72 7.27
C LEU A 320 1.70 28.46 7.76
N GLY A 321 0.65 27.73 8.13
CA GLY A 321 -0.45 28.30 8.89
C GLY A 321 0.05 28.82 10.25
N GLU A 322 -0.53 29.93 10.72
CA GLU A 322 -0.08 30.65 11.91
C GLU A 322 0.04 29.75 13.16
N GLU A 323 -0.96 28.90 13.40
CA GLU A 323 -0.94 27.98 14.53
C GLU A 323 0.19 26.95 14.46
N LEU A 324 0.55 26.49 13.27
CA LEU A 324 1.62 25.51 13.11
C LEU A 324 2.97 26.19 13.33
N ALA A 325 3.16 27.38 12.78
CA ALA A 325 4.35 28.20 12.99
C ALA A 325 4.57 28.55 14.47
N ALA A 326 3.50 28.78 15.23
CA ALA A 326 3.58 29.10 16.66
C ALA A 326 3.84 27.89 17.57
N ASN A 327 3.35 26.70 17.20
CA ASN A 327 3.32 25.53 18.10
C ASN A 327 4.30 24.42 17.73
N ALA A 328 4.70 24.30 16.46
CA ALA A 328 5.64 23.28 16.03
C ALA A 328 7.06 23.71 16.44
N LYS A 329 7.73 22.90 17.27
CA LYS A 329 9.16 23.07 17.59
C LYS A 329 10.07 22.62 16.43
N VAL A 330 9.63 22.76 15.18
CA VAL A 330 10.40 22.28 14.02
C VAL A 330 11.34 23.38 13.55
N ASP A 331 12.60 23.02 13.35
CA ASP A 331 13.54 23.86 12.61
C ASP A 331 13.24 23.77 11.11
N TRP A 332 12.35 24.65 10.64
CA TRP A 332 11.86 24.64 9.25
C TRP A 332 12.97 24.89 8.23
N GLU A 333 13.97 25.72 8.56
CA GLU A 333 15.05 26.08 7.64
C GLU A 333 16.01 24.90 7.42
N ASN A 334 16.34 24.17 8.49
CA ASN A 334 17.18 22.99 8.39
C ASN A 334 16.43 21.77 7.85
N THR A 335 15.15 21.59 8.20
CA THR A 335 14.34 20.46 7.72
C THR A 335 14.04 20.59 6.22
N PHE A 336 13.81 21.81 5.76
CA PHE A 336 13.56 22.14 4.35
C PHE A 336 14.69 23.04 3.83
N GLU A 337 15.88 22.45 3.70
CA GLU A 337 17.09 23.16 3.23
C GLU A 337 16.80 23.98 1.96
N LYS A 338 17.29 25.22 1.94
CA LYS A 338 17.16 26.16 0.82
C LYS A 338 15.70 26.43 0.39
N CYS A 339 14.76 26.43 1.34
CA CYS A 339 13.37 26.79 1.09
C CYS A 339 13.07 28.20 1.60
N ALA A 340 12.20 28.91 0.87
CA ALA A 340 11.64 30.17 1.36
C ALA A 340 10.47 29.84 2.29
N VAL A 341 10.51 30.27 3.55
CA VAL A 341 9.45 30.05 4.53
C VAL A 341 8.60 31.30 4.67
N LEU A 342 7.29 31.17 4.47
CA LEU A 342 6.29 32.22 4.60
C LEU A 342 5.23 31.78 5.62
N VAL A 343 4.82 32.69 6.50
CA VAL A 343 3.71 32.42 7.43
C VAL A 343 2.45 33.08 6.88
N ALA A 344 1.39 32.30 6.76
CA ALA A 344 0.11 32.78 6.28
C ALA A 344 -0.62 33.61 7.33
N PRO A 345 -1.29 34.71 6.94
CA PRO A 345 -2.25 35.39 7.80
C PRO A 345 -3.39 34.45 8.18
N PRO A 346 -4.00 34.60 9.37
CA PRO A 346 -5.07 33.72 9.82
C PRO A 346 -6.25 33.73 8.85
N GLY A 347 -6.69 32.54 8.43
CA GLY A 347 -7.80 32.38 7.49
C GLY A 347 -7.44 32.63 6.02
N GLN A 348 -6.14 32.67 5.66
CA GLN A 348 -5.67 32.89 4.30
C GLN A 348 -4.58 31.89 3.85
N ASP A 349 -4.44 30.74 4.50
CA ASP A 349 -3.46 29.70 4.17
C ASP A 349 -3.57 29.27 2.70
N SER A 350 -4.79 28.91 2.27
CA SER A 350 -5.06 28.43 0.91
C SER A 350 -4.88 29.52 -0.15
N ARG A 351 -5.27 30.76 0.18
CA ARG A 351 -5.18 31.91 -0.71
C ARG A 351 -3.73 32.33 -0.95
N LEU A 352 -2.93 32.44 0.11
CA LEU A 352 -1.52 32.75 -0.01
C LEU A 352 -0.79 31.69 -0.84
N ALA A 353 -1.16 30.41 -0.70
CA ALA A 353 -0.59 29.34 -1.50
C ALA A 353 -0.85 29.50 -3.01
N MET A 354 -2.06 29.90 -3.40
CA MET A 354 -2.37 30.20 -4.80
C MET A 354 -1.56 31.40 -5.32
N ASP A 355 -1.49 32.49 -4.55
CA ASP A 355 -0.81 33.72 -4.96
C ASP A 355 0.70 33.50 -5.12
N VAL A 356 1.31 32.76 -4.18
CA VAL A 356 2.74 32.38 -4.23
C VAL A 356 3.01 31.47 -5.42
N PHE A 357 2.13 30.48 -5.66
CA PHE A 357 2.25 29.58 -6.80
C PHE A 357 2.22 30.34 -8.13
N ASP A 358 1.23 31.21 -8.33
CA ASP A 358 1.08 31.98 -9.58
C ASP A 358 2.30 32.88 -9.82
N LYS A 359 2.81 33.53 -8.77
CA LYS A 359 4.02 34.35 -8.86
C LYS A 359 5.24 33.52 -9.26
N LYS A 360 5.47 32.37 -8.62
CA LYS A 360 6.63 31.51 -8.92
C LYS A 360 6.55 30.89 -10.30
N MET A 361 5.37 30.45 -10.71
CA MET A 361 5.18 29.88 -12.03
C MET A 361 5.33 30.91 -13.16
N ALA A 362 5.00 32.19 -12.91
CA ALA A 362 5.31 33.27 -13.85
C ALA A 362 6.83 33.47 -14.01
N GLU A 363 7.59 33.50 -12.91
CA GLU A 363 9.07 33.57 -12.94
C GLU A 363 9.66 32.37 -13.72
N TYR A 364 9.11 31.16 -13.53
CA TYR A 364 9.60 29.95 -14.22
C TYR A 364 9.18 29.88 -15.69
N ALA A 365 8.04 30.47 -16.06
CA ALA A 365 7.61 30.53 -17.44
C ALA A 365 8.58 31.35 -18.29
N GLU A 366 9.07 32.48 -17.76
CA GLU A 366 10.12 33.28 -18.42
C GLU A 366 11.38 32.45 -18.67
N LEU A 367 11.79 31.64 -17.69
CA LEU A 367 12.94 30.73 -17.81
C LEU A 367 12.72 29.68 -18.91
N PHE A 368 11.64 28.91 -18.86
CA PHE A 368 11.43 27.83 -19.84
C PHE A 368 11.19 28.37 -21.26
N ALA A 369 10.55 29.54 -21.38
CA ALA A 369 10.48 30.26 -22.65
C ALA A 369 11.89 30.60 -23.17
N ALA A 370 12.80 31.06 -22.31
CA ALA A 370 14.17 31.36 -22.67
C ALA A 370 14.99 30.11 -23.04
N ILE A 371 14.82 28.99 -22.34
CA ILE A 371 15.47 27.71 -22.68
C ILE A 371 15.00 27.21 -24.05
N ARG A 372 13.69 27.19 -24.31
CA ARG A 372 13.16 26.75 -25.62
C ARG A 372 13.55 27.71 -26.74
N THR A 373 13.61 29.02 -26.45
CA THR A 373 14.11 30.01 -27.41
C THR A 373 15.59 29.80 -27.70
N ALA A 374 16.41 29.53 -26.66
CA ALA A 374 17.83 29.21 -26.80
C ALA A 374 18.06 28.01 -27.71
N GLU A 375 17.28 26.93 -27.54
CA GLU A 375 17.36 25.76 -28.41
C GLU A 375 17.07 26.10 -29.87
N LEU A 376 16.01 26.87 -30.13
CA LEU A 376 15.64 27.31 -31.47
C LEU A 376 16.70 28.24 -32.08
N GLU A 377 17.37 29.06 -31.27
CA GLU A 377 18.44 29.95 -31.72
C GLU A 377 19.73 29.20 -32.05
N VAL A 378 20.13 28.26 -31.20
CA VAL A 378 21.32 27.39 -31.41
C VAL A 378 21.13 26.53 -32.67
N ASP A 379 19.92 26.02 -32.89
CA ASP A 379 19.57 25.26 -34.10
C ASP A 379 19.30 26.14 -35.33
N ASN A 380 19.31 27.47 -35.18
CA ASN A 380 18.97 28.45 -36.21
C ASN A 380 17.57 28.23 -36.84
N LYS A 381 16.61 27.76 -36.04
CA LYS A 381 15.21 27.47 -36.41
C LYS A 381 14.22 28.51 -35.90
N TYR A 382 14.66 29.53 -35.18
CA TYR A 382 13.77 30.53 -34.61
C TYR A 382 13.12 31.41 -35.70
N VAL A 383 11.78 31.47 -35.73
CA VAL A 383 10.97 32.31 -36.62
C VAL A 383 10.17 33.30 -35.79
N GLN A 384 10.44 34.60 -35.95
CA GLN A 384 9.82 35.67 -35.15
C GLN A 384 8.28 35.70 -35.25
N GLU A 385 7.72 35.47 -36.44
CA GLU A 385 6.26 35.51 -36.65
C GLU A 385 5.49 34.39 -35.93
N ILE A 386 6.14 33.25 -35.69
CA ILE A 386 5.52 32.08 -35.05
C ILE A 386 5.87 32.05 -33.56
N HIS A 387 7.16 32.17 -33.25
CA HIS A 387 7.65 31.97 -31.88
C HIS A 387 7.54 33.23 -31.03
N GLY A 388 7.58 34.42 -31.62
CA GLY A 388 7.50 35.67 -30.87
C GLY A 388 6.20 35.81 -30.08
N ASP A 389 5.05 35.58 -30.73
CA ASP A 389 3.74 35.64 -30.07
C ASP A 389 3.52 34.47 -29.11
N PHE A 390 3.98 33.27 -29.49
CA PHE A 390 3.92 32.08 -28.63
C PHE A 390 4.64 32.30 -27.29
N PHE A 391 5.89 32.79 -27.33
CA PHE A 391 6.67 33.02 -26.11
C PHE A 391 6.21 34.25 -25.32
N ALA A 392 5.51 35.20 -25.96
CA ALA A 392 4.90 36.34 -25.25
C ALA A 392 3.71 35.93 -24.36
N HIS A 393 2.99 34.87 -24.71
CA HIS A 393 1.86 34.34 -23.95
C HIS A 393 2.17 33.01 -23.23
N PHE A 394 3.46 32.64 -23.16
CA PHE A 394 3.88 31.38 -22.58
C PHE A 394 3.63 31.37 -21.07
N ASP A 395 2.86 30.38 -20.62
CA ASP A 395 2.49 30.20 -19.22
C ASP A 395 2.84 28.79 -18.73
N TRP A 396 2.69 28.57 -17.42
CA TRP A 396 3.00 27.28 -16.81
C TRP A 396 2.10 26.13 -17.29
N ARG A 397 0.92 26.42 -17.85
CA ARG A 397 0.05 25.40 -18.45
C ARG A 397 0.64 24.82 -19.73
N SER A 398 1.63 25.50 -20.31
CA SER A 398 2.36 25.07 -21.49
C SER A 398 3.62 24.24 -21.16
N PHE A 399 3.88 23.99 -19.87
CA PHE A 399 5.00 23.15 -19.44
C PHE A 399 4.75 21.68 -19.79
N THR A 400 5.82 20.99 -20.16
CA THR A 400 5.83 19.53 -20.23
C THR A 400 5.83 18.94 -18.82
N ALA A 401 5.46 17.66 -18.70
CA ALA A 401 5.52 16.94 -17.42
C ALA A 401 6.95 16.93 -16.83
N GLU A 402 7.98 16.88 -17.67
CA GLU A 402 9.38 16.94 -17.25
C GLU A 402 9.74 18.33 -16.69
N GLU A 403 9.36 19.41 -17.37
CA GLU A 403 9.60 20.78 -16.89
C GLU A 403 8.86 21.04 -15.57
N MET A 404 7.59 20.63 -15.48
CA MET A 404 6.80 20.77 -14.25
C MET A 404 7.44 20.02 -13.07
N ALA A 405 7.93 18.81 -13.31
CA ALA A 405 8.55 17.97 -12.30
C ALA A 405 9.89 18.50 -11.76
N VAL A 406 10.51 19.46 -12.47
CA VAL A 406 11.79 20.09 -12.06
C VAL A 406 11.55 21.37 -11.26
N CYS A 407 10.37 21.98 -11.38
CA CYS A 407 9.97 23.17 -10.65
C CYS A 407 9.99 22.93 -9.13
N PRO A 408 10.53 23.86 -8.32
CA PRO A 408 10.34 23.82 -6.87
C PRO A 408 8.84 23.77 -6.52
N PRO A 409 8.37 22.78 -5.73
CA PRO A 409 6.97 22.71 -5.34
C PRO A 409 6.61 23.82 -4.34
N VAL A 410 5.35 24.25 -4.37
CA VAL A 410 4.76 25.07 -3.30
C VAL A 410 4.12 24.13 -2.29
N LEU A 411 4.61 24.18 -1.05
CA LEU A 411 4.16 23.36 0.07
C LEU A 411 3.30 24.22 1.00
N LEU A 412 2.09 23.76 1.34
CA LEU A 412 1.22 24.39 2.33
C LEU A 412 1.07 23.47 3.53
N PHE A 413 1.49 23.90 4.72
CA PHE A 413 1.31 23.15 5.96
C PHE A 413 0.28 23.82 6.87
N ALA A 414 -0.76 23.07 7.22
CA ALA A 414 -1.88 23.58 8.01
C ALA A 414 -2.39 22.52 9.00
N LYS A 415 -3.27 22.93 9.91
CA LYS A 415 -4.04 22.00 10.76
C LYS A 415 -5.46 21.82 10.20
N ASP A 416 -5.99 20.61 10.37
CA ASP A 416 -7.35 20.21 9.93
C ASP A 416 -8.41 21.21 10.42
N ASN A 417 -8.42 21.52 11.73
CA ASN A 417 -9.43 22.39 12.32
C ASN A 417 -9.41 23.81 11.73
N CYS A 418 -8.24 24.38 11.44
CA CYS A 418 -8.13 25.71 10.85
C CYS A 418 -8.79 25.76 9.47
N LEU A 419 -8.44 24.82 8.58
CA LEU A 419 -9.03 24.77 7.24
C LEU A 419 -10.54 24.56 7.28
N MET A 420 -11.01 23.70 8.18
CA MET A 420 -12.43 23.36 8.30
C MET A 420 -13.29 24.49 8.88
N GLU A 421 -12.77 25.24 9.85
CA GLU A 421 -13.54 26.26 10.56
C GLU A 421 -13.48 27.65 9.90
N SER A 422 -12.35 28.02 9.28
CA SER A 422 -12.16 29.38 8.75
C SER A 422 -11.94 29.47 7.23
N GLU A 423 -11.44 28.42 6.57
CA GLU A 423 -10.95 28.53 5.17
C GLU A 423 -11.59 27.61 4.14
N LEU A 424 -12.67 26.91 4.48
CA LEU A 424 -13.23 25.85 3.64
C LEU A 424 -13.52 26.28 2.19
N ASN A 425 -13.96 27.53 2.00
CA ASN A 425 -14.20 28.10 0.68
C ASN A 425 -12.91 28.26 -0.13
N ASP A 426 -11.88 28.85 0.46
CA ASP A 426 -10.60 29.12 -0.22
C ASP A 426 -9.83 27.82 -0.47
N PHE A 427 -9.94 26.86 0.44
CA PHE A 427 -9.44 25.49 0.27
C PHE A 427 -10.13 24.79 -0.92
N SER A 428 -11.47 24.91 -1.04
CA SER A 428 -12.21 24.37 -2.19
C SER A 428 -11.82 25.05 -3.51
N GLN A 429 -11.52 26.36 -3.50
CA GLN A 429 -11.00 27.08 -4.65
C GLN A 429 -9.59 26.60 -5.05
N LEU A 430 -8.71 26.38 -4.07
CA LEU A 430 -7.37 25.83 -4.30
C LEU A 430 -7.46 24.47 -5.01
N LEU A 431 -8.29 23.55 -4.52
CA LEU A 431 -8.50 22.23 -5.12
C LEU A 431 -9.07 22.30 -6.54
N SER A 432 -10.07 23.16 -6.77
CA SER A 432 -10.66 23.32 -8.11
C SER A 432 -9.76 24.05 -9.11
N SER A 433 -8.67 24.67 -8.67
CA SER A 433 -7.82 25.49 -9.53
C SER A 433 -6.83 24.75 -10.42
N ASN A 434 -6.64 23.43 -10.21
CA ASN A 434 -5.62 22.61 -10.86
C ASN A 434 -4.17 23.09 -10.65
N ARG A 435 -3.91 23.95 -9.66
CA ARG A 435 -2.54 24.33 -9.29
C ARG A 435 -1.87 23.17 -8.53
N PRO A 436 -0.69 22.68 -8.94
CA PRO A 436 0.05 21.62 -8.22
C PRO A 436 0.66 22.08 -6.88
N VAL A 437 -0.16 22.66 -6.00
CA VAL A 437 0.18 22.95 -4.61
C VAL A 437 0.08 21.66 -3.79
N LYS A 438 1.10 21.39 -2.98
CA LYS A 438 1.18 20.19 -2.14
C LYS A 438 0.89 20.57 -0.70
N MET A 439 -0.20 20.05 -0.15
CA MET A 439 -0.73 20.44 1.14
C MET A 439 -0.49 19.33 2.15
N LEU A 440 0.20 19.59 3.25
CA LEU A 440 0.27 18.68 4.40
C LEU A 440 -0.62 19.24 5.50
N VAL A 441 -1.72 18.54 5.77
CA VAL A 441 -2.72 18.92 6.77
C VAL A 441 -2.65 17.94 7.92
N LEU A 442 -2.31 18.44 9.11
CA LEU A 442 -2.28 17.62 10.32
C LEU A 442 -3.65 17.58 11.00
N LYS A 443 -4.15 16.38 11.26
CA LYS A 443 -5.24 16.13 12.21
C LYS A 443 -4.64 15.70 13.53
N GLN A 444 -4.90 16.47 14.58
CA GLN A 444 -4.46 16.16 15.94
C GLN A 444 -5.65 16.14 16.91
N GLY A 445 -5.78 15.05 17.66
CA GLY A 445 -6.91 14.83 18.58
C GLY A 445 -8.20 14.39 17.89
N VAL A 446 -9.22 14.12 18.71
CA VAL A 446 -10.55 13.70 18.27
C VAL A 446 -11.50 14.89 18.30
N ARG A 447 -12.31 15.06 17.24
CA ARG A 447 -13.35 16.10 17.21
C ARG A 447 -14.52 15.68 18.11
N SER A 448 -14.72 16.39 19.21
CA SER A 448 -15.89 16.23 20.07
C SER A 448 -16.88 17.37 19.83
N SER A 449 -18.08 17.05 19.32
CA SER A 449 -19.17 18.00 19.26
C SER A 449 -19.72 18.22 20.66
N SER A 450 -19.59 19.43 21.19
CA SER A 450 -20.12 19.82 22.51
C SER A 450 -21.66 19.85 22.60
N GLY A 451 -22.37 19.35 21.58
CA GLY A 451 -23.82 19.26 21.52
C GLY A 451 -24.29 18.11 20.61
N GLY A 452 -24.50 16.94 21.20
CA GLY A 452 -25.16 15.81 20.54
C GLY A 452 -24.39 15.20 19.35
N PHE A 453 -25.01 14.23 18.70
CA PHE A 453 -24.48 13.57 17.50
C PHE A 453 -24.61 14.50 16.28
N ALA A 454 -23.54 14.59 15.49
CA ALA A 454 -23.52 15.25 14.18
C ALA A 454 -22.65 14.43 13.22
N TYR A 455 -23.06 14.38 11.95
CA TYR A 455 -22.23 13.81 10.89
C TYR A 455 -20.96 14.64 10.74
N ARG A 456 -19.80 13.97 10.69
CA ARG A 456 -18.52 14.66 10.63
C ARG A 456 -18.22 15.06 9.20
N GLN A 457 -17.60 16.21 9.07
CA GLN A 457 -17.08 16.66 7.78
C GLN A 457 -15.68 16.07 7.59
N GLU A 458 -15.48 15.35 6.50
CA GLU A 458 -14.23 14.66 6.18
C GLU A 458 -13.46 15.39 5.09
N LEU A 459 -12.37 16.08 5.46
CA LEU A 459 -11.56 16.88 4.54
C LEU A 459 -11.04 16.06 3.34
N GLY A 460 -10.61 14.81 3.60
CA GLY A 460 -10.16 13.90 2.54
C GLY A 460 -11.27 13.57 1.53
N ALA A 461 -12.49 13.31 1.99
CA ALA A 461 -13.63 13.04 1.12
C ALA A 461 -14.07 14.29 0.33
N MET A 462 -13.95 15.47 0.94
CA MET A 462 -14.18 16.74 0.24
C MET A 462 -13.17 16.95 -0.88
N ALA A 463 -11.89 16.65 -0.64
CA ALA A 463 -10.86 16.75 -1.68
C ALA A 463 -11.09 15.77 -2.84
N VAL A 464 -11.49 14.54 -2.52
CA VAL A 464 -11.92 13.54 -3.51
C VAL A 464 -13.08 14.04 -4.38
N ALA A 465 -14.06 14.75 -3.81
CA ALA A 465 -15.23 15.25 -4.52
C ALA A 465 -14.88 16.25 -5.65
N HIS A 466 -13.70 16.87 -5.60
CA HIS A 466 -13.20 17.73 -6.67
C HIS A 466 -12.73 16.97 -7.92
N ARG A 467 -12.39 15.67 -7.80
CA ARG A 467 -12.01 14.74 -8.88
C ARG A 467 -10.68 15.03 -9.58
N ASN A 468 -10.01 16.13 -9.24
CA ASN A 468 -8.79 16.63 -9.88
C ASN A 468 -7.68 16.88 -8.84
N ALA A 469 -7.67 16.11 -7.75
CA ALA A 469 -6.68 16.19 -6.71
C ALA A 469 -6.09 14.81 -6.44
N TYR A 470 -4.85 14.77 -5.98
CA TYR A 470 -4.29 13.60 -5.32
C TYR A 470 -4.60 13.70 -3.82
N VAL A 471 -5.05 12.62 -3.18
CA VAL A 471 -5.33 12.60 -1.74
C VAL A 471 -4.64 11.40 -1.11
N LEU A 472 -3.83 11.65 -0.10
CA LEU A 472 -3.32 10.65 0.83
C LEU A 472 -3.90 10.96 2.19
N GLN A 473 -4.72 10.05 2.71
CA GLN A 473 -5.11 10.05 4.11
C GLN A 473 -4.38 8.92 4.81
N SER A 474 -3.55 9.21 5.81
CA SER A 474 -2.79 8.19 6.53
C SER A 474 -2.44 8.63 7.96
N ALA A 475 -2.17 7.67 8.82
CA ALA A 475 -1.68 7.92 10.16
C ALA A 475 -0.15 7.99 10.21
N SER A 476 0.41 8.78 11.12
CA SER A 476 1.86 8.94 11.29
C SER A 476 2.57 7.64 11.69
N VAL A 477 1.84 6.69 12.30
CA VAL A 477 2.36 5.37 12.73
C VAL A 477 2.68 4.42 11.57
N ALA A 478 2.29 4.77 10.33
CA ALA A 478 2.53 3.99 9.12
C ALA A 478 3.50 4.70 8.14
N PRO A 479 4.80 4.78 8.47
CA PRO A 479 5.76 5.59 7.71
C PRO A 479 6.00 5.10 6.28
N GLY A 480 5.94 3.78 6.02
CA GLY A 480 6.07 3.25 4.65
C GLY A 480 5.01 3.82 3.71
N LYS A 481 3.76 3.91 4.18
CA LYS A 481 2.63 4.49 3.42
C LYS A 481 2.77 5.99 3.22
N LEU A 482 3.30 6.69 4.22
CA LEU A 482 3.61 8.11 4.08
C LEU A 482 4.66 8.33 2.99
N VAL A 483 5.73 7.53 2.98
CA VAL A 483 6.81 7.65 2.00
C VAL A 483 6.30 7.38 0.58
N GLU A 484 5.56 6.28 0.37
CA GLU A 484 4.95 5.96 -0.92
C GLU A 484 3.98 7.06 -1.36
N GLY A 485 3.03 7.41 -0.49
CA GLY A 485 2.01 8.39 -0.81
C GLY A 485 2.55 9.81 -1.02
N TYR A 486 3.61 10.20 -0.32
CA TYR A 486 4.30 11.48 -0.55
C TYR A 486 5.02 11.48 -1.90
N ARG A 487 5.70 10.39 -2.28
CA ARG A 487 6.36 10.30 -3.59
C ARG A 487 5.36 10.44 -4.73
N GLU A 488 4.24 9.73 -4.68
CA GLU A 488 3.18 9.84 -5.68
C GLU A 488 2.57 11.26 -5.72
N GLY A 489 2.22 11.81 -4.56
CA GLY A 489 1.62 13.15 -4.50
C GLY A 489 2.58 14.27 -4.94
N LEU A 490 3.88 14.14 -4.67
CA LEU A 490 4.91 15.06 -5.17
C LEU A 490 5.08 14.95 -6.69
N ALA A 491 4.93 13.76 -7.27
CA ALA A 491 4.98 13.54 -8.72
C ALA A 491 3.72 13.98 -9.48
N SER A 492 2.56 14.03 -8.82
CA SER A 492 1.31 14.43 -9.47
C SER A 492 1.35 15.88 -9.95
N ASN A 493 0.69 16.17 -11.08
CA ASN A 493 0.56 17.54 -11.60
C ASN A 493 -0.70 18.27 -11.09
N ALA A 494 -1.44 17.67 -10.18
CA ALA A 494 -2.60 18.25 -9.51
C ALA A 494 -2.29 18.76 -8.10
N PRO A 495 -3.23 19.54 -7.51
CA PRO A 495 -3.26 19.74 -6.07
C PRO A 495 -3.16 18.41 -5.33
N ALA A 496 -2.26 18.30 -4.36
CA ALA A 496 -2.08 17.09 -3.57
C ALA A 496 -2.39 17.38 -2.11
N LEU A 497 -3.31 16.63 -1.50
CA LEU A 497 -3.63 16.69 -0.08
C LEU A 497 -3.02 15.50 0.65
N PHE A 498 -2.09 15.77 1.55
CA PHE A 498 -1.55 14.84 2.53
C PHE A 498 -2.25 15.09 3.88
N HIS A 499 -3.33 14.38 4.15
CA HIS A 499 -4.09 14.48 5.40
C HIS A 499 -3.57 13.46 6.41
N ILE A 500 -2.77 13.93 7.36
CA ILE A 500 -2.02 13.06 8.26
C ILE A 500 -2.57 13.11 9.68
N PHE A 501 -2.97 11.97 10.21
CA PHE A 501 -3.35 11.84 11.62
C PHE A 501 -2.13 11.65 12.49
N SER A 502 -1.97 12.54 13.47
CA SER A 502 -0.80 12.59 14.32
C SER A 502 -1.20 12.90 15.77
N PRO A 503 -0.51 12.30 16.76
CA PRO A 503 -0.75 12.63 18.18
C PRO A 503 -0.37 14.09 18.50
N THR A 504 -1.00 14.64 19.55
CA THR A 504 -0.76 16.01 20.07
C THR A 504 0.20 16.06 21.28
N GLY A 505 0.39 14.95 22.00
CA GLY A 505 1.23 14.87 23.20
C GLY A 505 1.11 13.50 23.91
N SER A 506 2.06 13.15 24.77
CA SER A 506 2.06 11.88 25.52
C SER A 506 1.03 11.84 26.67
N GLU A 507 0.60 13.00 27.17
CA GLU A 507 -0.25 13.12 28.36
C GLU A 507 -1.74 12.81 28.12
N GLN A 508 -2.19 12.79 26.86
CA GLN A 508 -3.61 12.63 26.50
C GLN A 508 -4.03 11.18 26.27
N THR A 509 -3.09 10.22 26.25
CA THR A 509 -3.35 8.85 25.80
C THR A 509 -3.04 7.83 26.88
N LEU A 510 -4.00 6.97 27.23
CA LEU A 510 -3.83 5.93 28.24
C LEU A 510 -2.75 4.89 27.87
N SER A 511 -2.66 4.51 26.60
CA SER A 511 -1.79 3.42 26.10
C SER A 511 -0.47 3.91 25.48
N GLY A 512 -0.19 5.20 25.52
CA GLY A 512 0.91 5.83 24.79
C GLY A 512 0.54 6.23 23.35
N PRO A 513 1.34 7.12 22.74
CA PRO A 513 0.94 7.83 21.52
C PRO A 513 0.88 6.92 20.28
N ASN A 514 1.77 5.93 20.15
CA ASN A 514 1.77 5.00 19.02
C ASN A 514 0.52 4.13 18.99
N LEU A 515 0.22 3.43 20.09
CA LEU A 515 -0.96 2.58 20.22
C LEU A 515 -2.26 3.37 20.04
N TRP A 516 -2.30 4.61 20.54
CA TRP A 516 -3.44 5.50 20.31
C TRP A 516 -3.63 5.81 18.82
N THR A 517 -2.55 6.13 18.10
CA THR A 517 -2.59 6.39 16.66
C THR A 517 -2.95 5.14 15.85
N SER A 518 -2.45 3.95 16.22
CA SER A 518 -2.82 2.69 15.57
C SER A 518 -4.29 2.35 15.78
N ALA A 519 -4.77 2.49 17.02
CA ALA A 519 -6.16 2.24 17.37
C ALA A 519 -7.14 3.17 16.65
N ALA A 520 -6.73 4.39 16.30
CA ALA A 520 -7.56 5.29 15.49
C ALA A 520 -7.79 4.75 14.06
N VAL A 521 -6.80 4.05 13.49
CA VAL A 521 -6.93 3.41 12.17
C VAL A 521 -7.83 2.18 12.27
N GLU A 522 -7.57 1.31 13.25
CA GLU A 522 -8.34 0.08 13.47
C GLU A 522 -9.79 0.36 13.85
N GLY A 523 -10.03 1.34 14.73
CA GLY A 523 -11.36 1.78 15.15
C GLY A 523 -12.08 2.64 14.10
N ARG A 524 -11.54 2.75 12.88
CA ARG A 524 -12.08 3.54 11.76
C ARG A 524 -12.33 5.01 12.10
N GLU A 525 -11.64 5.58 13.11
CA GLU A 525 -11.67 7.01 13.38
C GLU A 525 -11.02 7.78 12.22
N PHE A 526 -9.88 7.28 11.77
CA PHE A 526 -9.10 7.84 10.69
C PHE A 526 -8.61 6.74 9.74
N PRO A 527 -9.52 6.12 8.95
CA PRO A 527 -9.14 5.11 7.99
C PRO A 527 -8.22 5.71 6.93
N GLY A 528 -7.19 4.98 6.54
CA GLY A 528 -6.23 5.41 5.54
C GLY A 528 -6.75 5.15 4.12
N PHE A 529 -6.52 6.06 3.18
CA PHE A 529 -6.81 5.81 1.77
C PHE A 529 -5.93 6.67 0.86
N VAL A 530 -5.72 6.19 -0.36
CA VAL A 530 -5.11 6.97 -1.44
C VAL A 530 -6.15 7.18 -2.53
N TYR A 531 -6.27 8.41 -3.02
CA TYR A 531 -7.01 8.77 -4.22
C TYR A 531 -6.05 9.40 -5.22
N ASN A 532 -5.87 8.75 -6.38
CA ASN A 532 -5.05 9.26 -7.46
C ASN A 532 -5.89 9.49 -8.71
N HIS A 533 -6.13 10.76 -9.05
CA HIS A 533 -6.99 11.14 -10.18
C HIS A 533 -6.37 10.80 -11.55
N GLU A 534 -5.07 10.58 -11.63
CA GLU A 534 -4.33 10.29 -12.88
C GLU A 534 -4.53 8.83 -13.31
N LEU A 535 -4.95 7.96 -12.39
CA LEU A 535 -5.29 6.57 -12.68
C LEU A 535 -6.62 6.45 -13.44
N GLY A 536 -6.76 5.35 -14.18
CA GLY A 536 -7.78 5.15 -15.22
C GLY A 536 -9.25 5.24 -14.73
N ALA A 537 -9.91 4.09 -14.63
CA ALA A 537 -11.32 4.01 -14.25
C ALA A 537 -11.53 4.46 -12.79
N TRP A 538 -12.73 4.93 -12.44
CA TRP A 538 -13.03 5.49 -11.11
C TRP A 538 -12.58 4.57 -9.96
N GLY A 539 -12.96 3.29 -9.98
CA GLY A 539 -12.60 2.34 -8.93
C GLY A 539 -11.09 2.13 -8.78
N SER A 540 -10.31 2.23 -9.86
CA SER A 540 -8.85 2.11 -9.80
C SER A 540 -8.15 3.33 -9.20
N ARG A 541 -8.87 4.42 -8.96
CA ARG A 541 -8.31 5.65 -8.37
C ARG A 541 -8.22 5.57 -6.86
N PHE A 542 -8.99 4.68 -6.22
CA PHE A 542 -9.02 4.54 -4.77
C PHE A 542 -8.26 3.29 -4.33
N ASN A 543 -7.45 3.44 -3.29
CA ASN A 543 -6.79 2.32 -2.62
C ASN A 543 -6.98 2.42 -1.10
N ILE A 544 -7.63 1.40 -0.52
CA ILE A 544 -7.87 1.25 0.92
C ILE A 544 -7.22 -0.01 1.51
N LEU A 545 -6.42 -0.75 0.72
CA LEU A 545 -5.80 -2.02 1.13
C LEU A 545 -4.83 -1.85 2.30
N HIS A 546 -4.42 -0.62 2.54
CA HIS A 546 -3.60 -0.21 3.67
C HIS A 546 -4.31 -0.31 5.03
N ASN A 547 -5.60 -0.62 5.10
CA ASN A 547 -6.28 -0.79 6.39
C ASN A 547 -6.29 -2.26 6.81
N PRO A 548 -6.27 -2.56 8.13
CA PRO A 548 -6.41 -3.93 8.60
C PRO A 548 -7.80 -4.47 8.23
N GLN A 549 -7.83 -5.69 7.70
CA GLN A 549 -9.06 -6.39 7.27
C GLN A 549 -9.99 -5.44 6.47
N PRO A 550 -9.59 -5.00 5.26
CA PRO A 550 -10.27 -3.94 4.52
C PRO A 550 -11.62 -4.40 3.93
N GLU A 551 -11.90 -5.70 3.89
CA GLU A 551 -13.19 -6.26 3.47
C GLU A 551 -14.23 -6.21 4.60
N ASP A 552 -13.78 -6.24 5.86
CA ASP A 552 -14.65 -6.30 7.02
C ASP A 552 -15.07 -4.92 7.52
N ASP A 553 -16.26 -4.88 8.13
CA ASP A 553 -16.82 -3.70 8.78
C ASP A 553 -15.87 -3.19 9.89
N TRP A 554 -15.42 -4.13 10.73
CA TRP A 554 -14.49 -3.91 11.82
C TRP A 554 -13.43 -5.02 11.79
N PRO A 555 -12.15 -4.69 12.02
CA PRO A 555 -11.11 -5.71 12.11
C PRO A 555 -11.36 -6.63 13.33
N GLN A 556 -11.26 -7.94 13.10
CA GLN A 556 -11.46 -8.96 14.13
C GLN A 556 -10.14 -9.31 14.81
N HIS A 557 -10.16 -9.40 16.14
CA HIS A 557 -9.00 -9.77 16.94
C HIS A 557 -9.37 -10.77 18.02
N ARG A 558 -8.41 -11.65 18.35
CA ARG A 558 -8.57 -12.66 19.38
C ARG A 558 -8.15 -12.12 20.75
N LEU A 559 -9.10 -12.09 21.68
CA LEU A 559 -8.85 -11.83 23.10
C LEU A 559 -8.66 -13.15 23.84
N THR A 560 -7.48 -13.38 24.40
CA THR A 560 -7.21 -14.48 25.32
C THR A 560 -7.37 -14.01 26.78
N PHE A 561 -8.16 -14.71 27.58
CA PHE A 561 -8.39 -14.39 28.99
C PHE A 561 -8.54 -15.67 29.83
N GLN A 562 -8.40 -15.54 31.15
CA GLN A 562 -8.55 -16.66 32.08
C GLN A 562 -9.95 -16.69 32.69
N ASN A 563 -10.53 -17.90 32.69
CA ASN A 563 -11.75 -18.21 33.42
C ASN A 563 -11.49 -18.48 34.92
N GLU A 564 -12.57 -18.63 35.68
CA GLU A 564 -12.58 -18.92 37.12
C GLU A 564 -11.68 -20.10 37.54
N ASN A 565 -11.55 -21.12 36.68
CA ASN A 565 -10.75 -22.31 36.93
C ASN A 565 -9.27 -22.17 36.55
N GLY A 566 -8.87 -21.01 36.02
CA GLY A 566 -7.55 -20.80 35.42
C GLY A 566 -7.41 -21.31 33.99
N ASP A 567 -8.49 -21.81 33.39
CA ASP A 567 -8.53 -22.24 31.99
C ASP A 567 -8.42 -21.03 31.05
N GLU A 568 -7.58 -21.14 30.02
CA GLU A 568 -7.43 -20.12 28.98
C GLU A 568 -8.60 -20.21 27.99
N ILE A 569 -9.35 -19.11 27.86
CA ILE A 569 -10.42 -18.94 26.87
C ILE A 569 -10.00 -17.90 25.85
N SER A 570 -10.33 -18.17 24.59
CA SER A 570 -10.18 -17.22 23.49
C SER A 570 -11.56 -16.77 23.00
N LEU A 571 -11.72 -15.48 22.76
CA LEU A 571 -12.92 -14.87 22.19
C LEU A 571 -12.50 -13.94 21.05
N ASP A 572 -13.07 -14.13 19.88
CA ASP A 572 -12.85 -13.23 18.74
C ASP A 572 -13.80 -12.02 18.88
N LEU A 573 -13.26 -10.81 18.81
CA LEU A 573 -13.96 -9.56 19.04
C LEU A 573 -13.62 -8.54 17.94
N PRO A 574 -14.61 -7.78 17.44
CA PRO A 574 -14.35 -6.62 16.59
C PRO A 574 -13.69 -5.50 17.40
N PHE A 575 -12.70 -4.83 16.82
CA PHE A 575 -12.20 -3.55 17.32
C PHE A 575 -13.01 -2.41 16.70
N THR A 576 -13.78 -1.70 17.51
CA THR A 576 -14.71 -0.65 17.06
C THR A 576 -14.22 0.75 17.41
N PHE A 577 -14.90 1.78 16.88
CA PHE A 577 -14.65 3.16 17.29
C PHE A 577 -14.80 3.37 18.81
N ALA A 578 -15.70 2.64 19.48
CA ALA A 578 -15.85 2.73 20.93
C ALA A 578 -14.61 2.23 21.69
N ASP A 579 -13.92 1.21 21.18
CA ASP A 579 -12.66 0.71 21.76
C ASP A 579 -11.55 1.76 21.65
N PHE A 580 -11.48 2.48 20.52
CA PHE A 580 -10.60 3.65 20.40
C PHE A 580 -11.00 4.77 21.38
N ALA A 581 -12.30 5.10 21.47
CA ALA A 581 -12.83 6.19 22.30
C ALA A 581 -12.53 6.01 23.80
N VAL A 582 -12.44 4.78 24.31
CA VAL A 582 -12.03 4.50 25.70
C VAL A 582 -10.64 5.07 26.02
N GLN A 583 -9.75 5.15 25.04
CA GLN A 583 -8.38 5.65 25.26
C GLN A 583 -8.30 7.16 25.44
N ASP A 584 -9.37 7.89 25.09
CA ASP A 584 -9.42 9.34 25.12
C ASP A 584 -10.38 9.82 26.22
N GLY A 585 -9.85 10.63 27.14
CA GLY A 585 -10.58 11.15 28.30
C GLY A 585 -11.83 11.96 27.93
N HIS A 586 -11.90 12.52 26.71
CA HIS A 586 -13.09 13.26 26.25
C HIS A 586 -14.35 12.39 26.18
N PHE A 587 -14.21 11.07 25.99
CA PHE A 587 -15.33 10.13 25.91
C PHE A 587 -15.59 9.40 27.22
N ALA A 588 -14.85 9.65 28.30
CA ALA A 588 -14.99 8.91 29.56
C ALA A 588 -16.44 8.96 30.12
N GLY A 589 -17.15 10.07 29.93
CA GLY A 589 -18.55 10.22 30.33
C GLY A 589 -19.56 9.43 29.48
N GLN A 590 -19.15 8.90 28.32
CA GLN A 590 -19.98 8.10 27.42
C GLN A 590 -19.98 6.59 27.76
N PHE A 591 -19.32 6.19 28.84
CA PHE A 591 -19.25 4.80 29.29
C PHE A 591 -19.77 4.63 30.71
N HIS A 592 -20.33 3.45 30.99
CA HIS A 592 -20.71 3.03 32.34
C HIS A 592 -20.30 1.58 32.59
N LEU A 593 -19.50 1.33 33.61
CA LEU A 593 -19.11 -0.03 33.99
C LEU A 593 -20.31 -0.78 34.57
N VAL A 594 -20.63 -1.93 33.98
CA VAL A 594 -21.72 -2.79 34.42
C VAL A 594 -21.19 -3.85 35.39
N PRO A 595 -21.62 -3.86 36.67
CA PRO A 595 -21.16 -4.84 37.63
C PRO A 595 -21.54 -6.28 37.21
N PRO A 596 -20.69 -7.29 37.48
CA PRO A 596 -20.93 -8.69 37.08
C PRO A 596 -22.30 -9.28 37.48
N PRO A 597 -22.89 -8.98 38.65
CA PRO A 597 -24.22 -9.46 39.03
C PRO A 597 -25.36 -9.05 38.08
N PHE A 598 -25.15 -8.05 37.22
CA PHE A 598 -26.15 -7.52 36.29
C PHE A 598 -25.88 -7.91 34.83
N TRP A 599 -24.95 -8.85 34.58
CA TRP A 599 -24.68 -9.34 33.24
C TRP A 599 -25.80 -10.28 32.76
N THR A 600 -26.77 -9.74 32.04
CA THR A 600 -27.89 -10.49 31.43
C THR A 600 -27.76 -10.54 29.90
N ASP A 601 -28.60 -11.34 29.25
CA ASP A 601 -28.62 -11.51 27.78
C ASP A 601 -29.04 -10.23 27.02
N ASP A 602 -29.69 -9.28 27.69
CA ASP A 602 -29.98 -7.94 27.17
C ASP A 602 -28.71 -7.09 26.89
N LEU A 603 -27.53 -7.49 27.41
CA LEU A 603 -26.24 -6.88 27.08
C LEU A 603 -25.64 -7.55 25.84
N VAL A 604 -25.56 -6.79 24.75
CA VAL A 604 -25.06 -7.29 23.47
C VAL A 604 -23.73 -6.62 23.12
N PRO A 605 -22.72 -7.34 22.59
CA PRO A 605 -21.50 -6.71 22.09
C PRO A 605 -21.82 -5.62 21.06
N LEU A 606 -21.12 -4.49 21.11
CA LEU A 606 -21.42 -3.35 20.23
C LEU A 606 -21.41 -3.71 18.74
N GLY A 607 -20.44 -4.52 18.29
CA GLY A 607 -20.37 -4.95 16.90
C GLY A 607 -21.58 -5.77 16.42
N ASP A 608 -22.16 -6.59 17.30
CA ASP A 608 -23.38 -7.34 17.01
C ASP A 608 -24.61 -6.44 17.08
N TYR A 609 -24.64 -5.51 18.04
CA TYR A 609 -25.72 -4.55 18.21
C TYR A 609 -25.95 -3.70 16.95
N LEU A 610 -24.87 -3.26 16.27
CA LEU A 610 -24.96 -2.46 15.03
C LEU A 610 -25.56 -3.24 13.85
N LYS A 611 -25.54 -4.58 13.88
CA LYS A 611 -26.10 -5.44 12.82
C LYS A 611 -27.58 -5.80 13.04
N LEU A 612 -28.11 -5.56 14.23
CA LEU A 612 -29.48 -5.94 14.58
C LEU A 612 -30.52 -5.03 13.91
N PRO A 613 -31.70 -5.58 13.54
CA PRO A 613 -32.79 -4.78 13.01
C PRO A 613 -33.38 -3.85 14.08
N GLN A 614 -33.93 -2.71 13.65
CA GLN A 614 -34.42 -1.64 14.54
C GLN A 614 -35.46 -2.13 15.58
N GLU A 615 -36.22 -3.17 15.24
CA GLU A 615 -37.22 -3.78 16.13
C GLU A 615 -36.62 -4.49 17.33
N GLU A 616 -35.37 -4.94 17.28
CA GLU A 616 -34.72 -5.62 18.41
C GLU A 616 -33.91 -4.69 19.31
N LEU A 617 -33.57 -3.49 18.81
CA LEU A 617 -32.66 -2.56 19.48
C LEU A 617 -33.23 -1.95 20.77
N TYR A 618 -34.55 -1.85 20.91
CA TYR A 618 -35.18 -1.07 22.00
C TYR A 618 -34.97 -1.65 23.41
N ALA A 619 -34.80 -2.96 23.51
CA ALA A 619 -34.66 -3.66 24.79
C ALA A 619 -33.20 -3.88 25.20
N LYS A 620 -32.29 -3.92 24.22
CA LYS A 620 -30.88 -4.29 24.34
C LYS A 620 -30.01 -3.05 24.66
N VAL A 621 -28.90 -3.27 25.37
CA VAL A 621 -27.90 -2.23 25.65
C VAL A 621 -26.53 -2.72 25.15
N PRO A 622 -25.83 -1.95 24.28
CA PRO A 622 -24.53 -2.36 23.77
C PRO A 622 -23.42 -2.17 24.80
N TYR A 623 -22.43 -3.07 24.76
CA TYR A 623 -21.23 -2.97 25.59
C TYR A 623 -19.95 -3.30 24.81
N ILE A 624 -18.81 -2.87 25.36
CA ILE A 624 -17.47 -3.28 24.97
C ILE A 624 -16.72 -3.88 26.16
N TRP A 625 -15.67 -4.65 25.88
CA TRP A 625 -14.83 -5.26 26.90
C TRP A 625 -13.69 -4.32 27.29
N VAL A 626 -13.55 -4.04 28.58
CA VAL A 626 -12.46 -3.25 29.14
C VAL A 626 -11.75 -4.01 30.25
N VAL A 627 -10.49 -3.65 30.52
CA VAL A 627 -9.68 -4.22 31.59
C VAL A 627 -9.38 -3.12 32.60
N ASP A 628 -9.60 -3.42 33.88
CA ASP A 628 -9.32 -2.49 34.98
C ASP A 628 -7.83 -2.51 35.40
N ALA A 629 -7.49 -1.69 36.40
CA ALA A 629 -6.12 -1.61 36.92
C ALA A 629 -5.60 -2.92 37.56
N LYS A 630 -6.48 -3.87 37.87
CA LYS A 630 -6.15 -5.18 38.48
C LYS A 630 -6.12 -6.30 37.44
N SER A 631 -6.14 -5.98 36.16
CA SER A 631 -6.24 -6.95 35.06
C SER A 631 -7.52 -7.78 35.13
N SER A 632 -8.62 -7.23 35.65
CA SER A 632 -9.93 -7.89 35.64
C SER A 632 -10.76 -7.40 34.45
N LEU A 633 -11.41 -8.35 33.76
CA LEU A 633 -12.24 -8.08 32.59
C LEU A 633 -13.62 -7.54 33.01
N GLN A 634 -14.01 -6.39 32.49
CA GLN A 634 -15.28 -5.70 32.81
C GLN A 634 -16.07 -5.38 31.53
N LYS A 635 -17.40 -5.31 31.65
CA LYS A 635 -18.28 -4.83 30.57
C LYS A 635 -18.56 -3.35 30.75
N ALA A 636 -18.19 -2.52 29.77
CA ALA A 636 -18.52 -1.11 29.72
C ALA A 636 -19.70 -0.89 28.78
N ALA A 637 -20.86 -0.49 29.32
CA ALA A 637 -22.00 -0.09 28.51
C ALA A 637 -21.71 1.23 27.79
N VAL A 638 -22.14 1.32 26.53
CA VAL A 638 -21.83 2.44 25.63
C VAL A 638 -23.05 3.34 25.49
N ALA A 639 -22.91 4.65 25.71
CA ALA A 639 -24.01 5.60 25.54
C ALA A 639 -24.44 5.76 24.07
N TRP A 640 -25.73 6.05 23.86
CA TRP A 640 -26.35 6.18 22.54
C TRP A 640 -25.66 7.17 21.59
N PRO A 641 -25.21 8.37 22.03
CA PRO A 641 -24.46 9.27 21.15
C PRO A 641 -23.18 8.65 20.58
N LEU A 642 -22.49 7.82 21.38
CA LEU A 642 -21.29 7.11 20.95
C LEU A 642 -21.64 5.94 20.01
N VAL A 643 -22.76 5.25 20.22
CA VAL A 643 -23.27 4.24 19.28
C VAL A 643 -23.58 4.86 17.92
N LEU A 644 -24.25 6.01 17.89
CA LEU A 644 -24.50 6.76 16.65
C LEU A 644 -23.19 7.16 15.96
N THR A 645 -22.18 7.54 16.73
CA THR A 645 -20.85 7.85 16.19
C THR A 645 -20.20 6.62 15.58
N CYS A 646 -20.33 5.44 16.22
CA CYS A 646 -19.82 4.18 15.65
C CYS A 646 -20.54 3.82 14.34
N GLN A 647 -21.85 4.04 14.25
CA GLN A 647 -22.60 3.85 13.01
C GLN A 647 -22.12 4.82 11.92
N GLU A 648 -21.91 6.09 12.24
CA GLU A 648 -21.44 7.07 11.26
C GLU A 648 -20.01 6.79 10.76
N ARG A 649 -19.12 6.28 11.63
CA ARG A 649 -17.79 5.78 11.21
C ARG A 649 -17.91 4.56 10.29
N LEU A 650 -18.86 3.67 10.54
CA LEU A 650 -19.16 2.53 9.67
C LEU A 650 -19.68 2.99 8.31
N ASP A 651 -20.62 3.95 8.28
CA ASP A 651 -21.16 4.50 7.04
C ASP A 651 -20.06 5.17 6.20
N PHE A 652 -19.13 5.89 6.84
CA PHE A 652 -17.96 6.44 6.17
C PHE A 652 -17.01 5.35 5.64
N TRP A 653 -16.83 4.27 6.40
CA TRP A 653 -16.04 3.12 5.95
C TRP A 653 -16.65 2.42 4.73
N HIS A 654 -17.97 2.20 4.73
CA HIS A 654 -18.70 1.66 3.59
C HIS A 654 -18.60 2.56 2.36
N PHE A 655 -18.67 3.89 2.55
CA PHE A 655 -18.40 4.85 1.48
C PHE A 655 -17.01 4.65 0.87
N LEU A 656 -15.96 4.44 1.69
CA LEU A 656 -14.62 4.18 1.19
C LEU A 656 -14.51 2.82 0.48
N GLN A 657 -15.13 1.77 1.04
CA GLN A 657 -15.17 0.43 0.44
C GLN A 657 -15.80 0.46 -0.94
N GLU A 658 -16.99 1.06 -1.08
CA GLU A 658 -17.69 1.15 -2.36
C GLU A 658 -16.86 1.90 -3.42
N ASN A 659 -16.18 2.98 -3.03
CA ASN A 659 -15.31 3.74 -3.93
C ASN A 659 -14.06 2.97 -4.36
N ALA A 660 -13.54 2.10 -3.49
CA ALA A 660 -12.44 1.19 -3.80
C ALA A 660 -12.89 -0.09 -4.55
N GLY A 661 -14.19 -0.26 -4.79
CA GLY A 661 -14.75 -1.44 -5.46
C GLY A 661 -15.00 -2.64 -4.55
N ILE A 662 -14.79 -2.50 -3.23
CA ILE A 662 -15.10 -3.49 -2.21
C ILE A 662 -16.59 -3.38 -1.83
N LYS A 663 -17.31 -4.50 -1.77
CA LYS A 663 -18.77 -4.54 -1.50
C LYS A 663 -19.59 -3.56 -2.37
N SER A 664 -19.16 -3.37 -3.61
CA SER A 664 -19.83 -2.43 -4.51
C SER A 664 -21.21 -2.95 -4.89
N TYR A 665 -22.27 -2.19 -4.58
CA TYR A 665 -23.66 -2.53 -4.91
C TYR A 665 -23.84 -2.98 -6.36
N HIS A 666 -23.23 -2.29 -7.32
CA HIS A 666 -23.36 -2.65 -8.74
C HIS A 666 -22.65 -3.96 -9.09
N VAL A 667 -21.53 -4.27 -8.43
CA VAL A 667 -20.81 -5.54 -8.60
C VAL A 667 -21.63 -6.68 -7.99
N GLU A 668 -22.21 -6.47 -6.81
CA GLU A 668 -23.07 -7.46 -6.17
C GLU A 668 -24.33 -7.74 -6.99
N GLN A 669 -25.00 -6.71 -7.52
CA GLN A 669 -26.14 -6.88 -8.42
C GLN A 669 -25.78 -7.60 -9.71
N ALA A 670 -24.63 -7.26 -10.31
CA ALA A 670 -24.15 -7.94 -11.50
C ALA A 670 -23.85 -9.42 -11.23
N THR A 671 -23.22 -9.71 -10.08
CA THR A 671 -22.90 -11.07 -9.63
C THR A 671 -24.16 -11.88 -9.36
N GLU A 672 -25.15 -11.31 -8.67
CA GLU A 672 -26.42 -11.98 -8.38
C GLU A 672 -27.22 -12.23 -9.67
N ARG A 673 -27.25 -11.27 -10.59
CA ARG A 673 -27.88 -11.47 -11.90
C ARG A 673 -27.19 -12.58 -12.69
N LEU A 674 -25.86 -12.59 -12.75
CA LEU A 674 -25.08 -13.66 -13.38
C LEU A 674 -25.36 -15.02 -12.72
N ARG A 675 -25.47 -15.04 -11.39
CA ARG A 675 -25.80 -16.25 -10.63
C ARG A 675 -27.17 -16.79 -11.04
N LEU A 676 -28.20 -15.95 -11.06
CA LEU A 676 -29.55 -16.34 -11.48
C LEU A 676 -29.59 -16.81 -12.95
N GLU A 677 -28.84 -16.14 -13.85
CA GLU A 677 -28.72 -16.56 -15.25
C GLU A 677 -28.02 -17.93 -15.39
N MET A 678 -26.98 -18.18 -14.60
CA MET A 678 -26.27 -19.47 -14.55
C MET A 678 -27.13 -20.58 -13.94
N GLU A 679 -27.88 -20.30 -12.88
CA GLU A 679 -28.83 -21.23 -12.26
C GLU A 679 -29.96 -21.59 -13.25
N ALA A 680 -30.51 -20.61 -13.98
CA ALA A 680 -31.49 -20.87 -15.03
C ALA A 680 -30.91 -21.70 -16.19
N ALA A 681 -29.68 -21.41 -16.65
CA ALA A 681 -29.03 -22.13 -17.73
C ALA A 681 -28.68 -23.58 -17.35
N THR A 682 -28.23 -23.79 -16.11
CA THR A 682 -27.97 -25.13 -15.56
C THR A 682 -29.26 -25.92 -15.41
N ALA A 683 -30.34 -25.33 -14.89
CA ALA A 683 -31.66 -25.96 -14.80
C ALA A 683 -32.24 -26.34 -16.19
N GLN A 684 -32.02 -25.50 -17.21
CA GLN A 684 -32.44 -25.85 -18.58
C GLN A 684 -31.64 -27.03 -19.14
N LYS A 685 -30.31 -27.06 -18.90
CA LYS A 685 -29.46 -28.18 -19.34
C LYS A 685 -29.81 -29.48 -18.62
N THR A 686 -30.06 -29.44 -17.30
CA THR A 686 -30.48 -30.64 -16.55
C THR A 686 -31.82 -31.15 -17.06
N ALA A 687 -32.81 -30.28 -17.28
CA ALA A 687 -34.09 -30.66 -17.85
C ALA A 687 -33.97 -31.27 -19.26
N GLN A 688 -33.09 -30.71 -20.12
CA GLN A 688 -32.80 -31.26 -21.44
C GLN A 688 -32.14 -32.65 -21.36
N LEU A 689 -31.18 -32.83 -20.44
CA LEU A 689 -30.51 -34.12 -20.22
C LEU A 689 -31.47 -35.17 -19.65
N GLU A 690 -32.33 -34.80 -18.69
CA GLU A 690 -33.36 -35.68 -18.14
C GLU A 690 -34.37 -36.09 -19.22
N ALA A 691 -34.84 -35.15 -20.05
CA ALA A 691 -35.72 -35.45 -21.16
C ALA A 691 -35.05 -36.35 -22.21
N ALA A 692 -33.78 -36.11 -22.54
CA ALA A 692 -33.02 -36.95 -23.45
C ALA A 692 -32.79 -38.35 -22.88
N HIS A 693 -32.48 -38.47 -21.59
CA HIS A 693 -32.31 -39.75 -20.90
C HIS A 693 -33.63 -40.53 -20.82
N ALA A 694 -34.73 -39.86 -20.50
CA ALA A 694 -36.07 -40.47 -20.51
C ALA A 694 -36.43 -40.98 -21.92
N ALA A 695 -36.18 -40.19 -22.96
CA ALA A 695 -36.40 -40.62 -24.34
C ALA A 695 -35.50 -41.80 -24.75
N ALA A 696 -34.24 -41.83 -24.29
CA ALA A 696 -33.34 -42.96 -24.52
C ALA A 696 -33.81 -44.24 -23.81
N LEU A 697 -34.31 -44.12 -22.57
CA LEU A 697 -34.88 -45.24 -21.83
C LEU A 697 -36.13 -45.80 -22.50
N GLU A 698 -37.03 -44.95 -23.01
CA GLU A 698 -38.21 -45.42 -23.73
C GLU A 698 -37.83 -46.13 -25.04
N LYS A 699 -36.87 -45.60 -25.80
CA LYS A 699 -36.34 -46.31 -26.98
C LYS A 699 -35.72 -47.66 -26.63
N ALA A 700 -34.93 -47.73 -25.56
CA ALA A 700 -34.34 -48.99 -25.11
C ALA A 700 -35.42 -50.01 -24.70
N LYS A 701 -36.50 -49.58 -24.02
CA LYS A 701 -37.64 -50.44 -23.70
C LYS A 701 -38.38 -50.93 -24.95
N GLU A 702 -38.57 -50.08 -25.96
CA GLU A 702 -39.20 -50.46 -27.22
C GLU A 702 -38.35 -51.50 -27.98
N GLU A 703 -37.03 -51.29 -28.03
CA GLU A 703 -36.08 -52.22 -28.66
C GLU A 703 -36.02 -53.57 -27.92
N GLU A 704 -35.94 -53.57 -26.59
CA GLU A 704 -35.98 -54.79 -25.79
C GLU A 704 -37.33 -55.50 -25.88
N GLY A 705 -38.44 -54.75 -25.89
CA GLY A 705 -39.79 -55.29 -26.08
C GLY A 705 -39.94 -55.96 -27.45
N ARG A 706 -39.39 -55.34 -28.50
CA ARG A 706 -39.32 -55.94 -29.84
C ARG A 706 -38.46 -57.20 -29.86
N ALA A 707 -37.27 -57.15 -29.27
CA ALA A 707 -36.37 -58.31 -29.20
C ALA A 707 -36.98 -59.47 -28.37
N ALA A 708 -37.71 -59.17 -27.30
CA ALA A 708 -38.42 -60.16 -26.51
C ALA A 708 -39.59 -60.78 -27.27
N MET A 709 -40.35 -59.99 -28.04
CA MET A 709 -41.39 -60.52 -28.94
C MET A 709 -40.80 -61.37 -30.06
N GLU A 710 -39.66 -60.99 -30.64
CA GLU A 710 -38.95 -61.81 -31.63
C GLU A 710 -38.47 -63.14 -31.03
N ARG A 711 -37.96 -63.15 -29.78
CA ARG A 711 -37.59 -64.39 -29.06
C ARG A 711 -38.81 -65.25 -28.72
N LEU A 712 -39.93 -64.65 -28.32
CA LEU A 712 -41.18 -65.38 -28.08
C LEU A 712 -41.74 -65.95 -29.37
N ALA A 713 -41.73 -65.19 -30.47
CA ALA A 713 -42.13 -65.68 -31.78
C ALA A 713 -41.22 -66.83 -32.24
N ALA A 714 -39.91 -66.73 -32.03
CA ALA A 714 -38.98 -67.83 -32.28
C ALA A 714 -39.32 -69.05 -31.40
N PHE A 715 -39.58 -68.86 -30.11
CA PHE A 715 -39.98 -69.94 -29.20
C PHE A 715 -41.31 -70.61 -29.59
N PHE A 716 -42.28 -69.86 -30.12
CA PHE A 716 -43.54 -70.41 -30.62
C PHE A 716 -43.44 -71.05 -32.01
N LEU A 717 -42.48 -70.62 -32.83
CA LEU A 717 -42.18 -71.22 -34.14
C LEU A 717 -41.28 -72.47 -34.02
N ASP A 718 -40.52 -72.59 -32.93
CA ASP A 718 -39.61 -73.70 -32.62
C ASP A 718 -40.24 -74.72 -31.66
N LEU A 719 -41.57 -74.87 -31.72
CA LEU A 719 -42.37 -75.70 -30.82
C LEU A 719 -42.27 -77.19 -31.20
N ASP A 720 -41.11 -77.80 -30.96
CA ASP A 720 -40.99 -79.26 -30.80
C ASP A 720 -41.06 -79.61 -29.32
N THR A 721 -42.23 -80.16 -28.96
CA THR A 721 -42.64 -80.47 -27.59
C THR A 721 -41.99 -81.75 -27.09
N SER A 722 -40.96 -81.64 -26.24
CA SER A 722 -40.67 -82.64 -25.19
C SER A 722 -39.46 -82.23 -24.36
N GLU A 723 -39.69 -81.62 -23.19
CA GLU A 723 -39.00 -81.91 -21.92
C GLU A 723 -39.41 -80.86 -20.86
N LEU A 724 -40.63 -81.06 -20.35
CA LEU A 724 -41.07 -80.49 -19.08
C LEU A 724 -40.90 -81.58 -18.01
N VAL A 725 -40.30 -81.17 -16.89
CA VAL A 725 -40.27 -81.86 -15.59
C VAL A 725 -39.11 -82.85 -15.37
N ALA A 726 -37.97 -82.35 -14.88
CA ALA A 726 -37.56 -82.47 -13.48
C ALA A 726 -36.03 -82.55 -13.32
N SER A 727 -35.43 -81.55 -12.68
CA SER A 727 -34.36 -81.78 -11.70
C SER A 727 -34.09 -80.51 -10.90
N SER A 728 -35.03 -80.19 -10.01
CA SER A 728 -34.72 -79.50 -8.78
C SER A 728 -34.02 -80.48 -7.82
N LEU A 729 -32.88 -80.02 -7.26
CA LEU A 729 -32.17 -80.48 -6.05
C LEU A 729 -31.07 -81.57 -6.18
N SER A 730 -29.78 -81.16 -6.16
CA SER A 730 -28.84 -81.39 -5.02
C SER A 730 -27.34 -81.17 -5.35
N ALA A 731 -26.74 -80.15 -4.71
CA ALA A 731 -25.35 -79.86 -4.22
C ALA A 731 -24.18 -80.90 -4.37
N PRO A 732 -22.85 -80.52 -4.31
CA PRO A 732 -22.24 -79.57 -3.34
C PRO A 732 -20.98 -78.70 -3.70
N ALA A 733 -20.88 -77.56 -2.98
CA ALA A 733 -19.74 -76.91 -2.27
C ALA A 733 -18.39 -76.42 -2.92
N LYS A 734 -18.21 -75.07 -2.83
CA LYS A 734 -17.05 -74.23 -2.34
C LYS A 734 -15.76 -74.05 -3.19
N PRO A 735 -14.93 -72.98 -2.95
CA PRO A 735 -15.23 -71.59 -2.52
C PRO A 735 -14.44 -70.49 -3.29
N SER A 736 -14.93 -69.24 -3.34
CA SER A 736 -14.04 -68.06 -3.28
C SER A 736 -14.76 -66.83 -2.70
N LYS A 737 -14.29 -66.47 -1.51
CA LYS A 737 -14.39 -65.21 -0.73
C LYS A 737 -15.52 -64.22 -1.02
N THR A 738 -16.49 -64.23 -0.10
CA THR A 738 -17.28 -63.09 0.37
C THR A 738 -16.42 -62.08 1.14
N VAL A 739 -16.64 -60.78 0.90
CA VAL A 739 -16.50 -59.73 1.92
C VAL A 739 -17.89 -59.16 2.15
N ALA A 740 -18.33 -59.20 3.41
CA ALA A 740 -19.61 -58.75 3.89
C ALA A 740 -19.66 -57.21 4.01
N PRO A 741 -20.87 -56.62 3.98
CA PRO A 741 -21.09 -55.18 4.13
C PRO A 741 -21.09 -54.77 5.60
N LYS A 742 -20.59 -53.57 5.89
CA LYS A 742 -20.70 -52.86 7.17
C LYS A 742 -21.20 -51.42 6.90
N PRO A 743 -21.81 -50.75 7.89
CA PRO A 743 -23.17 -50.25 7.86
C PRO A 743 -23.24 -48.76 7.49
N ALA A 744 -24.42 -48.32 7.06
CA ALA A 744 -24.77 -46.91 7.05
C ALA A 744 -24.87 -46.35 8.48
N PRO A 745 -24.48 -45.09 8.71
CA PRO A 745 -25.21 -44.19 9.57
C PRO A 745 -26.13 -43.30 8.73
N SER A 746 -27.30 -43.08 9.28
CA SER A 746 -28.32 -42.13 8.89
C SER A 746 -27.81 -40.70 8.75
N GLU A 747 -28.09 -40.06 7.62
CA GLU A 747 -28.30 -38.61 7.55
C GLU A 747 -29.68 -38.36 6.94
N SER A 748 -30.62 -38.02 7.82
CA SER A 748 -31.84 -37.32 7.46
C SER A 748 -31.62 -35.83 7.68
N ALA A 749 -31.87 -35.05 6.62
CA ALA A 749 -32.43 -33.70 6.61
C ALA A 749 -31.70 -32.61 7.42
N ALA A 750 -30.88 -31.82 6.72
CA ALA A 750 -30.70 -30.40 6.95
C ALA A 750 -30.85 -29.66 5.61
N GLU A 751 -31.32 -28.42 5.70
CA GLU A 751 -31.95 -27.63 4.65
C GLU A 751 -31.07 -27.25 3.45
N ALA A 752 -31.78 -26.92 2.37
CA ALA A 752 -31.27 -26.55 1.06
C ALA A 752 -30.55 -25.19 1.07
N GLU A 753 -29.32 -25.16 0.54
CA GLU A 753 -28.67 -23.96 0.03
C GLU A 753 -28.38 -24.12 -1.47
N ALA A 754 -28.79 -23.11 -2.24
CA ALA A 754 -28.68 -23.02 -3.69
C ALA A 754 -27.22 -22.80 -4.16
N PRO A 755 -26.87 -23.19 -5.41
CA PRO A 755 -25.49 -23.32 -5.87
C PRO A 755 -24.85 -21.96 -6.19
N LYS A 756 -23.60 -21.74 -5.75
CA LYS A 756 -22.77 -20.63 -6.23
C LYS A 756 -22.35 -20.90 -7.68
N ALA A 757 -22.65 -19.94 -8.54
CA ALA A 757 -22.12 -19.85 -9.89
C ALA A 757 -20.59 -19.71 -9.88
N ALA A 758 -19.93 -20.52 -10.70
CA ALA A 758 -18.50 -20.49 -10.91
C ALA A 758 -18.16 -19.58 -12.11
N GLN A 759 -17.37 -18.53 -11.85
CA GLN A 759 -16.38 -17.96 -12.77
C GLN A 759 -15.12 -17.62 -11.95
N PRO A 760 -14.00 -17.35 -12.63
CA PRO A 760 -12.84 -18.22 -12.77
C PRO A 760 -11.86 -18.05 -11.61
N LYS A 761 -11.37 -19.15 -11.04
CA LYS A 761 -10.14 -19.12 -10.26
C LYS A 761 -8.99 -18.87 -11.24
N GLN A 762 -8.38 -17.68 -11.17
CA GLN A 762 -6.97 -17.56 -11.49
C GLN A 762 -6.22 -18.26 -10.36
N GLU A 763 -5.75 -19.47 -10.62
CA GLU A 763 -4.71 -20.10 -9.81
C GLU A 763 -3.45 -19.27 -10.03
N THR A 764 -3.00 -18.61 -8.96
CA THR A 764 -1.63 -18.14 -8.83
C THR A 764 -0.74 -19.38 -8.82
N ASP A 765 0.10 -19.51 -9.85
CA ASP A 765 1.16 -20.51 -9.95
C ASP A 765 2.14 -20.34 -8.77
N GLU A 766 1.82 -20.92 -7.62
CA GLU A 766 2.82 -21.75 -6.94
C GLU A 766 3.26 -22.79 -7.96
N ILE A 767 4.57 -23.01 -8.13
CA ILE A 767 5.16 -23.97 -9.08
C ILE A 767 4.61 -25.38 -8.80
N LEU A 768 3.41 -25.64 -9.30
CA LEU A 768 2.82 -26.94 -9.53
C LEU A 768 3.36 -27.31 -10.90
N MET A 769 4.46 -28.05 -10.90
CA MET A 769 4.83 -28.87 -12.06
C MET A 769 3.60 -29.71 -12.44
N SER A 770 2.80 -29.21 -13.37
CA SER A 770 1.66 -29.92 -13.91
C SER A 770 2.19 -31.21 -14.50
N SER A 771 1.70 -32.34 -14.00
CA SER A 771 2.20 -33.66 -14.40
C SER A 771 1.85 -34.00 -15.85
N GLU A 772 0.98 -33.22 -16.49
CA GLU A 772 0.46 -33.47 -17.83
C GLU A 772 0.92 -32.38 -18.81
N PRO A 773 1.39 -32.77 -20.02
CA PRO A 773 1.80 -31.81 -21.05
C PRO A 773 0.60 -31.04 -21.60
N TRP A 774 0.77 -29.75 -21.88
CA TRP A 774 -0.30 -28.89 -22.39
C TRP A 774 0.22 -27.82 -23.37
N ILE A 775 -0.69 -27.14 -24.08
CA ILE A 775 -0.38 -26.08 -25.05
C ILE A 775 -1.31 -24.89 -24.83
N ASP A 776 -0.74 -23.68 -24.82
CA ASP A 776 -1.45 -22.39 -24.89
C ASP A 776 -2.10 -22.21 -26.28
N THR A 777 -3.11 -23.03 -26.54
CA THR A 777 -3.78 -23.16 -27.84
C THR A 777 -4.26 -21.80 -28.40
N PRO A 778 -4.82 -20.86 -27.60
CA PRO A 778 -5.23 -19.56 -28.10
C PRO A 778 -4.09 -18.72 -28.75
N LEU A 779 -2.85 -18.94 -28.32
CA LEU A 779 -1.66 -18.20 -28.78
C LEU A 779 -0.98 -18.84 -30.01
N CYS A 780 -1.52 -19.93 -30.54
CA CYS A 780 -0.91 -20.66 -31.65
C CYS A 780 -0.96 -19.90 -32.98
N THR A 781 0.21 -19.69 -33.59
CA THR A 781 0.39 -19.03 -34.90
C THR A 781 0.41 -19.98 -36.10
N SER A 782 0.08 -21.26 -35.91
CA SER A 782 -0.03 -22.27 -37.00
C SER A 782 1.24 -22.51 -37.83
N CYS A 783 2.44 -22.45 -37.22
CA CYS A 783 3.72 -22.68 -37.90
C CYS A 783 3.94 -24.13 -38.42
N ASN A 784 3.12 -25.08 -37.98
CA ASN A 784 3.17 -26.53 -38.31
C ASN A 784 4.39 -27.31 -37.77
N ASP A 785 5.29 -26.71 -36.99
CA ASP A 785 6.51 -27.39 -36.55
C ASP A 785 6.24 -28.58 -35.60
N CYS A 786 5.32 -28.45 -34.65
CA CYS A 786 4.92 -29.54 -33.76
C CYS A 786 4.18 -30.67 -34.49
N ILE A 787 3.29 -30.31 -35.43
CA ILE A 787 2.51 -31.25 -36.25
C ILE A 787 3.44 -32.04 -37.18
N ASN A 788 4.45 -31.38 -37.77
CA ASN A 788 5.45 -32.05 -38.61
C ASN A 788 6.34 -33.01 -37.80
N LEU A 789 6.51 -32.75 -36.51
CA LEU A 789 7.28 -33.63 -35.62
C LEU A 789 6.53 -34.93 -35.32
N ASN A 790 5.27 -34.84 -34.87
CA ASN A 790 4.43 -36.02 -34.60
C ASN A 790 2.93 -35.71 -34.78
N LYS A 791 2.38 -36.11 -35.94
CA LYS A 791 0.96 -35.91 -36.32
C LYS A 791 -0.04 -36.71 -35.48
N ARG A 792 0.42 -37.66 -34.67
CA ARG A 792 -0.45 -38.46 -33.78
C ARG A 792 -0.52 -37.83 -32.39
N MET A 793 0.52 -37.12 -31.98
CA MET A 793 0.60 -36.42 -30.70
C MET A 793 -0.06 -35.04 -30.75
N PHE A 794 0.14 -34.29 -31.84
CA PHE A 794 -0.41 -32.95 -32.02
C PHE A 794 -1.52 -32.93 -33.08
N GLY A 795 -2.59 -32.19 -32.81
CA GLY A 795 -3.72 -31.98 -33.73
C GLY A 795 -4.06 -30.49 -33.87
N TYR A 796 -4.90 -30.17 -34.86
CA TYR A 796 -5.46 -28.83 -35.04
C TYR A 796 -6.95 -28.80 -34.70
N ASN A 797 -7.37 -27.80 -33.93
CA ASN A 797 -8.78 -27.54 -33.67
C ASN A 797 -9.46 -26.84 -34.88
N GLU A 798 -10.74 -26.52 -34.77
CA GLU A 798 -11.53 -25.86 -35.84
C GLU A 798 -10.96 -24.50 -36.26
N ASN A 799 -10.26 -23.79 -35.35
CA ASN A 799 -9.63 -22.49 -35.59
C ASN A 799 -8.18 -22.61 -36.11
N LYS A 800 -7.73 -23.82 -36.49
CA LYS A 800 -6.34 -24.14 -36.87
C LYS A 800 -5.30 -23.86 -35.78
N GLN A 801 -5.67 -23.94 -34.51
CA GLN A 801 -4.73 -23.84 -33.40
C GLN A 801 -4.30 -25.22 -32.91
N ALA A 802 -3.01 -25.39 -32.62
CA ALA A 802 -2.43 -26.68 -32.26
C ALA A 802 -2.83 -27.06 -30.82
N PHE A 803 -3.22 -28.31 -30.61
CA PHE A 803 -3.50 -28.91 -29.30
C PHE A 803 -2.87 -30.31 -29.22
N ILE A 804 -2.73 -30.86 -28.00
CA ILE A 804 -2.24 -32.22 -27.80
C ILE A 804 -3.41 -33.20 -27.94
N ALA A 805 -3.38 -34.02 -28.99
CA ALA A 805 -4.42 -35.01 -29.28
C ALA A 805 -4.24 -36.29 -28.46
N ASP A 806 -3.00 -36.78 -28.35
CA ASP A 806 -2.65 -37.94 -27.51
C ASP A 806 -1.21 -37.79 -26.98
N PRO A 807 -1.01 -37.46 -25.69
CA PRO A 807 0.31 -37.29 -25.12
C PRO A 807 1.10 -38.60 -25.00
N LYS A 808 0.44 -39.77 -25.13
CA LYS A 808 1.09 -41.10 -25.09
C LYS A 808 1.53 -41.59 -26.47
N ALA A 809 1.20 -40.86 -27.55
CA ALA A 809 1.50 -41.26 -28.91
C ALA A 809 2.96 -41.01 -29.37
N GLY A 810 3.82 -40.50 -28.49
CA GLY A 810 5.26 -40.34 -28.75
C GLY A 810 6.09 -40.22 -27.46
N THR A 811 7.35 -39.84 -27.61
CA THR A 811 8.34 -39.81 -26.51
C THR A 811 8.42 -38.44 -25.81
N PHE A 812 8.89 -38.38 -24.57
CA PHE A 812 9.08 -37.10 -23.86
C PHE A 812 10.06 -36.18 -24.60
N ARG A 813 11.06 -36.77 -25.26
CA ARG A 813 11.98 -36.05 -26.14
C ARG A 813 11.26 -35.31 -27.27
N GLU A 814 10.21 -35.87 -27.85
CA GLU A 814 9.44 -35.21 -28.91
C GLU A 814 8.64 -34.01 -28.38
N LEU A 815 8.12 -34.08 -27.16
CA LEU A 815 7.46 -32.94 -26.50
C LEU A 815 8.44 -31.79 -26.26
N VAL A 816 9.63 -32.09 -25.72
CA VAL A 816 10.67 -31.08 -25.47
C VAL A 816 11.17 -30.47 -26.78
N LEU A 817 11.38 -31.28 -27.83
CA LEU A 817 11.77 -30.78 -29.15
C LEU A 817 10.67 -29.96 -29.83
N ALA A 818 9.40 -30.27 -29.58
CA ALA A 818 8.28 -29.46 -30.08
C ALA A 818 8.24 -28.10 -29.39
N ALA A 819 8.48 -28.05 -28.07
CA ALA A 819 8.58 -26.80 -27.30
C ALA A 819 9.73 -25.92 -27.77
N GLU A 820 10.93 -26.49 -27.97
CA GLU A 820 12.10 -25.75 -28.46
C GLU A 820 11.93 -25.22 -29.89
N LYS A 821 11.16 -25.92 -30.73
CA LYS A 821 10.88 -25.48 -32.11
C LYS A 821 9.70 -24.53 -32.21
N CYS A 822 8.92 -24.35 -31.15
CA CYS A 822 7.78 -23.47 -31.18
C CYS A 822 8.26 -22.00 -31.22
N PRO A 823 7.97 -21.23 -32.29
CA PRO A 823 8.45 -19.85 -32.42
C PRO A 823 7.85 -18.90 -31.38
N VAL A 824 6.72 -19.29 -30.75
CA VAL A 824 6.00 -18.50 -29.75
C VAL A 824 6.15 -19.13 -28.35
N SER A 825 6.85 -20.25 -28.21
CA SER A 825 7.08 -20.95 -26.93
C SER A 825 5.80 -21.29 -26.15
N ILE A 826 4.76 -21.77 -26.83
CA ILE A 826 3.42 -22.04 -26.25
C ILE A 826 3.17 -23.51 -25.89
N ILE A 827 4.20 -24.35 -25.92
CA ILE A 827 4.09 -25.80 -25.65
C ILE A 827 4.83 -26.09 -24.36
N HIS A 828 4.10 -26.66 -23.38
CA HIS A 828 4.58 -26.99 -22.04
C HIS A 828 4.70 -28.52 -21.91
N PRO A 829 5.92 -29.10 -21.97
CA PRO A 829 6.12 -30.55 -21.98
C PRO A 829 5.69 -31.30 -20.70
N GLY A 830 5.50 -30.62 -19.58
CA GLY A 830 5.15 -31.19 -18.28
C GLY A 830 6.21 -32.18 -17.75
N ALA A 831 5.77 -33.14 -16.95
CA ALA A 831 6.59 -34.23 -16.44
C ALA A 831 6.67 -35.42 -17.43
N PRO A 832 7.77 -36.19 -17.44
CA PRO A 832 7.90 -37.35 -18.31
C PRO A 832 6.90 -38.46 -17.93
N LEU A 833 5.99 -38.79 -18.85
CA LEU A 833 5.00 -39.86 -18.69
C LEU A 833 5.62 -41.27 -18.61
N ASN A 834 6.84 -41.45 -19.13
CA ASN A 834 7.58 -42.70 -19.08
C ASN A 834 8.95 -42.50 -18.41
N PRO A 835 9.17 -42.97 -17.17
CA PRO A 835 10.40 -42.74 -16.41
C PRO A 835 11.60 -43.58 -16.89
N ASN A 836 11.43 -44.46 -17.89
CA ASN A 836 12.48 -45.35 -18.39
C ASN A 836 13.05 -44.95 -19.78
N GLU A 837 12.78 -43.75 -20.27
CA GLU A 837 13.38 -43.24 -21.51
C GLU A 837 14.87 -42.87 -21.33
N PRO A 838 15.72 -43.10 -22.34
CA PRO A 838 17.14 -42.74 -22.26
C PRO A 838 17.32 -41.21 -22.23
N GLY A 839 18.05 -40.70 -21.23
CA GLY A 839 18.43 -39.28 -21.14
C GLY A 839 17.40 -38.35 -20.49
N ILE A 840 16.47 -38.88 -19.68
CA ILE A 840 15.40 -38.08 -19.04
C ILE A 840 15.92 -36.91 -18.20
N GLU A 841 16.96 -37.10 -17.39
CA GLU A 841 17.47 -36.02 -16.52
C GLU A 841 17.93 -34.79 -17.32
N GLU A 842 18.48 -34.99 -18.52
CA GLU A 842 18.89 -33.91 -19.41
C GLU A 842 17.67 -33.27 -20.11
N LEU A 843 16.65 -34.06 -20.45
CA LEU A 843 15.41 -33.58 -21.05
C LEU A 843 14.54 -32.79 -20.06
N VAL A 844 14.48 -33.18 -18.78
CA VAL A 844 13.76 -32.46 -17.73
C VAL A 844 14.36 -31.07 -17.53
N LYS A 845 15.70 -30.97 -17.42
CA LYS A 845 16.40 -29.67 -17.34
C LYS A 845 16.16 -28.76 -18.54
N ARG A 846 15.94 -29.32 -19.73
CA ARG A 846 15.58 -28.56 -20.94
C ARG A 846 14.12 -28.13 -20.93
N ALA A 847 13.23 -28.97 -20.40
CA ALA A 847 11.80 -28.70 -20.26
C ALA A 847 11.50 -27.63 -19.19
N GLU A 848 12.32 -27.49 -18.14
CA GLU A 848 12.18 -26.47 -17.07
C GLU A 848 12.05 -25.02 -17.58
N LYS A 849 12.53 -24.72 -18.79
CA LYS A 849 12.40 -23.38 -19.38
C LYS A 849 11.03 -23.12 -20.04
N PHE A 850 10.29 -24.19 -20.32
CA PHE A 850 9.03 -24.19 -21.04
C PHE A 850 7.87 -24.68 -20.19
N ASN A 851 8.13 -25.26 -19.02
CA ASN A 851 7.14 -25.57 -18.00
C ASN A 851 7.05 -24.39 -17.05
#